data_AF-A0A7L7LCU5-F1
#
_entry.id   AF-A0A7L7LCU5-F1
#
_cell.length_a   1.000
_cell.length_b   1.000
_cell.length_c   1.000
_cell.angle_alpha   90.00
_cell.angle_beta   90.00
_cell.angle_gamma   90.00
#
_symmetry.space_group_name_H-M   'P 1'
#
loop_
_entity.id
_entity.type
_entity.pdbx_description
1 polymer ?
#
loop_
_entity_poly.entity_id
_entity_poly.type
_entity_poly.pdbx_seq_one_letter_code
_entity_poly.pdbx_strand_id
1 'polypeptide(L)'
;MKNFLLIISFLLTTFRLCAQQAKVPDLKNAQDFAVLGPAGVSNADASVVFADLAVTTGTLTGFDPEIGPGVIIGTTELNTPMADAVLQSAKEAYDFVKNQTTEYTHGPKLGNGFTPVGDPEVTNGMILSPGVYSFSDPNVLLSGLLRLDGQNRTDAVFIFKIEGNFSYEPGSIIAMERGAQAKNVFFQINGVIIPASTGGIPDANAVLQGNYLVNNNGSATGEAIRLSEGTSVEGRILALNGSVTLQDNNIYLANIIEADLSIEKKSNRNTVPLGEMVTFTITVTNYGPQEAANVEVVEDFPYANLEVVDYSAPGSVQVIFEPDKKVFLFKLGSMKVKDKVVVTVTAKAIAPANVVTNKVAVKADTQDSNPIKNNAEVSIRIPTASANLYVTKTVNKTVAKVGDILNYVVTVENLGPDKATNVALTETFPIGFLSILGNPTVNTGNYTQNISVDPTSTYSQNLFTIGDLGVNEKAILTINARIIKNGRITNTAQITNNAVLDPTGLNNKATVVTDAGAVPLVDLQIIKKASSSTITLGNEVTYTLTARNNGPTNATGVVVTDVLASDLKYVRSSPEGQFDASTGTYSWIIGSLAAGQETSITLTALPQIAGQIANSAVIAGNELDLISGNDLSEVVICVAPSKPVLVAGKKEVCVGDIITFSVDNINGVTGFQYVLPVGFTKITGSNSTIVVKVDDTAKANSEISISPININSKCSNGESQIVQVKVNRPPALPGQITSPLAVCVGSEQTYTIAPVAGADNYTWTLPANWQIRSGQNTNTITVLVGADSGKISVLVSNSCGIGGSTETNSITPNAVPATPVITDKSGPCTGLMYTVTEVPGTTNYAWTVPEGFTITAGQGTTAIKVTADRLDRNGTITVIATNTAGCSSIAATFNADAKAADANLTFPTAFTPNGDDKNESWIVENLTKFPDNEIQILNRWGNEVFRARNYQNNWRATGLGEGTYFYVLRVKLCDGNTKLYRGYITVVR
;
A
#
# COMPACT_ATOMS: atom_id res chain seq x y z
N MET A 1 -36.15 21.98 24.17
CA MET A 1 -35.64 23.08 25.03
C MET A 1 -36.15 22.80 26.43
N LYS A 2 -35.28 22.40 27.36
CA LYS A 2 -34.60 23.32 28.30
C LYS A 2 -35.64 23.93 29.26
N ASN A 3 -35.48 23.94 30.58
CA ASN A 3 -34.25 24.07 31.34
C ASN A 3 -34.60 24.14 32.84
N PHE A 4 -33.59 23.93 33.69
CA PHE A 4 -33.44 24.57 35.01
C PHE A 4 -34.22 23.99 36.20
N LEU A 5 -33.61 23.04 36.92
CA LEU A 5 -33.10 23.22 38.30
C LEU A 5 -32.77 21.84 38.90
N LEU A 6 -31.48 21.47 38.93
CA LEU A 6 -30.94 20.56 39.95
C LEU A 6 -29.42 20.74 40.01
N ILE A 7 -29.01 21.79 40.72
CA ILE A 7 -27.64 21.99 41.21
C ILE A 7 -27.80 22.39 42.68
N ILE A 8 -26.89 21.90 43.52
CA ILE A 8 -26.74 22.11 44.97
C ILE A 8 -27.35 20.98 45.82
N SER A 9 -26.63 19.85 45.93
CA SER A 9 -26.33 19.17 47.21
C SER A 9 -25.54 17.89 46.93
N PHE A 10 -24.20 17.95 47.01
CA PHE A 10 -23.31 16.91 47.51
C PHE A 10 -21.86 17.46 47.50
N LEU A 11 -21.60 18.37 48.44
CA LEU A 11 -20.26 18.78 48.84
C LEU A 11 -19.96 18.01 50.14
N LEU A 12 -18.77 17.39 50.23
CA LEU A 12 -18.23 16.52 51.28
C LEU A 12 -18.54 15.02 51.16
N THR A 13 -17.73 14.30 50.38
CA THR A 13 -16.83 13.24 50.87
C THR A 13 -15.97 12.72 49.71
N THR A 14 -14.80 13.32 49.52
CA THR A 14 -13.50 12.64 49.31
C THR A 14 -12.44 13.74 49.27
N PHE A 15 -11.82 14.04 50.42
CA PHE A 15 -10.42 14.43 50.40
C PHE A 15 -9.68 13.22 49.81
N ARG A 16 -9.50 13.18 48.49
CA ARG A 16 -8.46 12.33 47.93
C ARG A 16 -7.16 12.89 48.48
N LEU A 17 -6.47 12.09 49.28
CA LEU A 17 -5.06 12.33 49.60
C LEU A 17 -4.38 12.77 48.31
N CYS A 18 -3.74 13.93 48.32
CA CYS A 18 -2.81 14.31 47.27
C CYS A 18 -1.77 13.18 47.24
N ALA A 19 -1.84 12.30 46.23
CA ALA A 19 -0.82 11.28 46.03
C ALA A 19 0.52 12.01 45.94
N GLN A 20 1.47 11.61 46.78
CA GLN A 20 2.76 12.27 46.88
C GLN A 20 3.53 11.98 45.59
N GLN A 21 3.55 12.94 44.67
CA GLN A 21 4.22 12.81 43.37
C GLN A 21 5.60 12.16 43.54
N ALA A 22 5.82 11.08 42.77
CA ALA A 22 7.12 10.41 42.66
C ALA A 22 8.22 11.44 42.37
N LYS A 23 9.33 11.36 43.12
CA LYS A 23 10.45 12.30 42.97
C LYS A 23 11.46 11.78 41.95
N VAL A 24 12.03 12.67 41.16
CA VAL A 24 13.12 12.34 40.23
C VAL A 24 14.42 12.11 41.02
N PRO A 25 15.19 11.02 40.78
CA PRO A 25 16.53 10.85 41.33
C PRO A 25 17.50 11.87 40.73
N ASP A 26 18.37 12.42 41.57
CA ASP A 26 19.53 13.20 41.12
C ASP A 26 20.62 12.25 40.63
N LEU A 27 20.98 12.35 39.34
CA LEU A 27 21.99 11.50 38.71
C LEU A 27 23.42 12.01 38.91
N LYS A 28 23.62 13.23 39.43
CA LYS A 28 24.93 13.83 39.71
C LYS A 28 25.93 13.58 38.58
N ASN A 29 27.10 12.99 38.87
CA ASN A 29 28.14 12.74 37.88
C ASN A 29 27.70 11.76 36.79
N ALA A 30 26.66 10.94 37.02
CA ALA A 30 26.11 10.04 36.01
C ALA A 30 25.12 10.71 35.06
N GLN A 31 24.87 12.02 35.21
CA GLN A 31 23.92 12.72 34.36
C GLN A 31 24.33 12.65 32.88
N ASP A 32 25.59 12.91 32.53
CA ASP A 32 26.03 13.02 31.12
C ASP A 32 26.38 11.67 30.47
N PHE A 33 26.29 10.58 31.24
CA PHE A 33 26.66 9.24 30.81
C PHE A 33 25.45 8.44 30.31
N ALA A 34 25.51 7.98 29.06
CA ALA A 34 24.51 7.05 28.52
C ALA A 34 24.81 5.60 28.91
N VAL A 35 26.08 5.24 29.10
CA VAL A 35 26.50 3.86 29.37
C VAL A 35 27.49 3.83 30.54
N LEU A 36 27.20 3.00 31.54
CA LEU A 36 28.14 2.65 32.61
C LEU A 36 28.23 1.13 32.72
N GLY A 37 29.42 0.57 32.54
CA GLY A 37 29.71 -0.85 32.71
C GLY A 37 30.92 -1.08 33.62
N PRO A 38 30.73 -1.25 34.95
CA PRO A 38 31.84 -1.32 35.89
C PRO A 38 32.82 -2.47 35.61
N ALA A 39 32.31 -3.65 35.25
CA ALA A 39 33.12 -4.82 34.88
C ALA A 39 33.49 -4.87 33.39
N GLY A 40 33.06 -3.87 32.60
CA GLY A 40 33.41 -3.72 31.19
C GLY A 40 32.20 -3.45 30.30
N VAL A 41 32.49 -2.91 29.11
CA VAL A 41 31.53 -2.74 28.02
C VAL A 41 32.10 -3.43 26.78
N SER A 42 31.33 -4.36 26.21
CA SER A 42 31.68 -5.06 24.98
C SER A 42 30.70 -4.72 23.86
N ASN A 43 31.23 -4.51 22.67
CA ASN A 43 30.45 -4.27 21.46
C ASN A 43 30.83 -5.25 20.34
N ALA A 44 29.82 -5.86 19.73
CA ALA A 44 30.00 -6.88 18.69
C ALA A 44 29.78 -6.36 17.26
N ASP A 45 29.07 -5.24 17.07
CA ASP A 45 28.70 -4.72 15.74
C ASP A 45 28.58 -3.17 15.74
N ALA A 46 27.94 -2.54 14.75
CA ALA A 46 27.94 -1.09 14.50
C ALA A 46 27.14 -0.22 15.51
N SER A 47 27.32 -0.43 16.82
CA SER A 47 26.66 0.36 17.86
C SER A 47 27.16 1.80 17.89
N VAL A 48 26.25 2.76 18.10
CA VAL A 48 26.56 4.17 18.31
C VAL A 48 26.06 4.66 19.67
N VAL A 49 26.98 5.18 20.48
CA VAL A 49 26.66 5.84 21.75
C VAL A 49 26.79 7.34 21.55
N PHE A 50 25.69 8.08 21.59
CA PHE A 50 25.62 9.53 21.34
C PHE A 50 25.86 10.39 22.60
N ALA A 51 26.63 9.88 23.56
CA ALA A 51 26.92 10.52 24.84
C ALA A 51 28.12 9.85 25.54
N ASP A 52 28.39 10.23 26.79
CA ASP A 52 29.56 9.76 27.51
C ASP A 52 29.41 8.31 28.00
N LEU A 53 30.55 7.61 28.08
CA LEU A 53 30.65 6.21 28.47
C LEU A 53 31.70 6.03 29.58
N ALA A 54 31.38 5.25 30.61
CA ALA A 54 32.27 4.96 31.72
C ALA A 54 32.49 3.46 31.97
N VAL A 55 33.73 3.09 32.26
CA VAL A 55 34.17 1.76 32.73
C VAL A 55 35.09 1.95 33.93
N THR A 56 34.85 1.26 35.06
CA THR A 56 35.63 1.50 36.30
C THR A 56 36.79 0.56 36.52
N THR A 57 36.57 -0.77 36.39
CA THR A 57 37.60 -1.78 36.64
C THR A 57 37.71 -2.79 35.50
N GLY A 58 36.78 -2.74 34.55
CA GLY A 58 36.73 -3.60 33.37
C GLY A 58 37.50 -3.07 32.17
N THR A 59 37.14 -3.60 31.00
CA THR A 59 37.69 -3.17 29.71
C THR A 59 36.58 -2.67 28.78
N LEU A 60 36.96 -1.78 27.86
CA LEU A 60 36.12 -1.36 26.74
C LEU A 60 36.59 -2.09 25.49
N THR A 61 35.72 -2.85 24.83
CA THR A 61 36.04 -3.63 23.62
C THR A 61 35.02 -3.38 22.50
N GLY A 62 35.47 -3.37 21.25
CA GLY A 62 34.60 -3.16 20.07
C GLY A 62 34.30 -1.70 19.70
N PHE A 63 34.94 -0.72 20.37
CA PHE A 63 34.84 0.72 20.11
C PHE A 63 36.18 1.36 19.70
N ASP A 64 37.11 0.54 19.18
CA ASP A 64 38.41 1.01 18.72
C ASP A 64 38.25 1.92 17.47
N PRO A 65 38.74 3.17 17.48
CA PRO A 65 38.62 4.08 16.34
C PRO A 65 39.31 3.59 15.05
N GLU A 66 40.26 2.67 15.13
CA GLU A 66 41.02 2.17 13.98
C GLU A 66 40.46 0.88 13.37
N ILE A 67 39.82 0.03 14.18
CA ILE A 67 39.41 -1.34 13.78
C ILE A 67 38.08 -1.82 14.37
N GLY A 68 37.47 -1.10 15.30
CA GLY A 68 36.22 -1.47 15.96
C GLY A 68 34.99 -1.01 15.16
N PRO A 69 33.90 -1.81 15.13
CA PRO A 69 32.68 -1.41 14.42
C PRO A 69 31.86 -0.35 15.17
N GLY A 70 32.05 -0.21 16.50
CA GLY A 70 31.28 0.72 17.32
C GLY A 70 31.85 2.14 17.38
N VAL A 71 30.97 3.12 17.57
CA VAL A 71 31.32 4.56 17.63
C VAL A 71 30.78 5.17 18.93
N ILE A 72 31.61 5.99 19.59
CA ILE A 72 31.21 6.83 20.73
C ILE A 72 31.29 8.29 20.27
N ILE A 73 30.17 8.99 20.33
CA ILE A 73 30.01 10.42 20.05
C ILE A 73 29.82 11.13 21.39
N GLY A 74 30.87 11.08 22.22
CA GLY A 74 30.93 11.56 23.60
C GLY A 74 32.31 11.29 24.20
N THR A 75 32.50 11.60 25.47
CA THR A 75 33.74 11.30 26.20
C THR A 75 33.77 9.85 26.69
N THR A 76 34.97 9.31 26.89
CA THR A 76 35.16 7.95 27.39
C THR A 76 36.03 7.97 28.64
N GLU A 77 35.49 7.53 29.76
CA GLU A 77 36.14 7.46 31.07
C GLU A 77 36.49 6.01 31.41
N LEU A 78 37.77 5.63 31.24
CA LEU A 78 38.26 4.27 31.51
C LEU A 78 39.14 4.23 32.75
N ASN A 79 38.64 3.57 33.80
CA ASN A 79 39.33 3.37 35.07
C ASN A 79 39.81 4.69 35.71
N THR A 80 39.01 5.74 35.56
CA THR A 80 39.31 7.09 36.08
C THR A 80 38.54 7.37 37.37
N PRO A 81 38.98 8.36 38.17
CA PRO A 81 38.20 8.83 39.32
C PRO A 81 36.80 9.33 38.93
N MET A 82 36.64 9.84 37.70
CA MET A 82 35.34 10.23 37.17
C MET A 82 34.46 8.99 36.97
N ALA A 83 34.98 7.91 36.38
CA ALA A 83 34.23 6.66 36.25
C ALA A 83 33.77 6.11 37.63
N ASP A 84 34.61 6.18 38.66
CA ASP A 84 34.23 5.81 40.03
C ASP A 84 33.13 6.72 40.61
N ALA A 85 33.20 8.02 40.33
CA ALA A 85 32.20 9.00 40.75
C ALA A 85 30.85 8.82 40.03
N VAL A 86 30.87 8.41 38.76
CA VAL A 86 29.69 8.02 37.98
C VAL A 86 29.04 6.77 38.58
N LEU A 87 29.84 5.74 38.90
CA LEU A 87 29.34 4.53 39.56
C LEU A 87 28.72 4.82 40.92
N GLN A 88 29.36 5.68 41.72
CA GLN A 88 28.81 6.08 43.01
C GLN A 88 27.49 6.84 42.86
N SER A 89 27.39 7.73 41.88
CA SER A 89 26.16 8.48 41.58
C SER A 89 25.03 7.55 41.11
N ALA A 90 25.34 6.55 40.29
CA ALA A 90 24.37 5.55 39.85
C ALA A 90 23.84 4.70 41.03
N LYS A 91 24.71 4.34 41.99
CA LYS A 91 24.30 3.62 43.22
C LYS A 91 23.34 4.45 44.09
N GLU A 92 23.66 5.72 44.27
CA GLU A 92 22.80 6.64 45.03
C GLU A 92 21.44 6.84 44.35
N ALA A 93 21.42 6.99 43.03
CA ALA A 93 20.18 7.06 42.27
C ALA A 93 19.38 5.75 42.38
N TYR A 94 20.04 4.59 42.33
CA TYR A 94 19.39 3.29 42.49
C TYR A 94 18.72 3.16 43.86
N ASP A 95 19.45 3.47 44.94
CA ASP A 95 18.92 3.41 46.29
C ASP A 95 17.79 4.41 46.51
N PHE A 96 17.88 5.60 45.91
CA PHE A 96 16.81 6.58 45.95
C PHE A 96 15.53 6.08 45.28
N VAL A 97 15.64 5.52 44.08
CA VAL A 97 14.49 4.94 43.35
C VAL A 97 13.91 3.76 44.12
N LYS A 98 14.76 2.87 44.63
CA LYS A 98 14.37 1.70 45.43
C LYS A 98 13.57 2.09 46.69
N ASN A 99 13.93 3.20 47.33
CA ASN A 99 13.31 3.66 48.56
C ASN A 99 12.02 4.48 48.37
N GLN A 100 11.58 4.74 47.13
CA GLN A 100 10.32 5.41 46.89
C GLN A 100 9.12 4.53 47.26
N THR A 101 8.09 5.16 47.84
CA THR A 101 6.85 4.51 48.22
C THR A 101 6.09 4.06 46.98
N THR A 102 5.77 2.77 46.91
CA THR A 102 4.96 2.20 45.83
C THR A 102 3.56 2.80 45.83
N GLU A 103 3.10 3.25 44.67
CA GLU A 103 1.75 3.76 44.46
C GLU A 103 0.86 2.73 43.76
N TYR A 104 1.44 1.95 42.83
CA TYR A 104 0.74 0.97 42.02
C TYR A 104 1.45 -0.37 42.07
N THR A 105 0.69 -1.45 42.25
CA THR A 105 1.19 -2.81 42.05
C THR A 105 0.62 -3.35 40.74
N HIS A 106 1.51 -3.73 39.83
CA HIS A 106 1.20 -4.15 38.47
C HIS A 106 1.55 -5.62 38.23
N GLY A 107 0.87 -6.25 37.27
CA GLY A 107 1.25 -7.59 36.79
C GLY A 107 2.61 -7.60 36.09
N PRO A 108 3.24 -8.78 35.89
CA PRO A 108 4.62 -8.89 35.39
C PRO A 108 4.80 -8.51 33.92
N LYS A 109 3.72 -8.32 33.17
CA LYS A 109 3.76 -7.96 31.76
C LYS A 109 3.54 -6.47 31.60
N LEU A 110 4.49 -5.80 30.96
CA LEU A 110 4.36 -4.43 30.47
C LEU A 110 4.06 -4.48 28.96
N GLY A 111 2.97 -3.85 28.53
CA GLY A 111 2.51 -3.92 27.14
C GLY A 111 1.58 -5.11 26.85
N ASN A 112 0.90 -5.04 25.70
CA ASN A 112 -0.19 -5.95 25.33
C ASN A 112 0.26 -7.11 24.41
N GLY A 113 1.54 -7.23 24.08
CA GLY A 113 2.09 -8.21 23.14
C GLY A 113 1.80 -7.97 21.67
N PHE A 114 2.24 -8.91 20.82
CA PHE A 114 2.12 -8.86 19.37
C PHE A 114 1.20 -10.00 18.90
N THR A 115 -0.10 -9.74 18.69
CA THR A 115 -1.03 -10.75 18.14
C THR A 115 -1.49 -10.38 16.72
N PRO A 116 -2.00 -11.34 15.92
CA PRO A 116 -2.30 -11.12 14.50
C PRO A 116 -3.39 -10.07 14.29
N VAL A 117 -3.27 -9.35 13.18
CA VAL A 117 -4.18 -8.30 12.70
C VAL A 117 -5.65 -8.66 12.90
N GLY A 118 -6.38 -7.89 13.72
CA GLY A 118 -7.83 -8.04 13.89
C GLY A 118 -8.42 -7.62 15.24
N ASP A 119 -7.58 -7.40 16.27
CA ASP A 119 -8.05 -7.01 17.62
C ASP A 119 -7.76 -5.52 17.92
N PRO A 120 -8.78 -4.66 18.05
CA PRO A 120 -8.61 -3.22 18.29
C PRO A 120 -8.08 -2.86 19.70
N GLU A 121 -8.09 -3.77 20.67
CA GLU A 121 -7.46 -3.51 21.99
C GLU A 121 -5.92 -3.62 21.93
N VAL A 122 -5.38 -4.27 20.90
CA VAL A 122 -3.95 -4.56 20.76
C VAL A 122 -3.20 -3.45 20.03
N THR A 123 -3.84 -2.74 19.10
CA THR A 123 -3.24 -1.59 18.39
C THR A 123 -3.03 -0.35 19.27
N ASN A 124 -3.66 -0.31 20.45
CA ASN A 124 -3.64 0.87 21.32
C ASN A 124 -2.55 0.84 22.40
N GLY A 125 -1.86 -0.29 22.60
CA GLY A 125 -0.83 -0.46 23.64
C GLY A 125 -1.36 -0.34 25.08
N MET A 126 -0.53 -0.72 26.06
CA MET A 126 -0.83 -0.50 27.48
C MET A 126 -0.55 0.96 27.84
N ILE A 127 -1.49 1.68 28.47
CA ILE A 127 -1.27 3.07 28.92
C ILE A 127 -1.07 3.11 30.44
N LEU A 128 0.03 3.69 30.88
CA LEU A 128 0.31 3.97 32.30
C LEU A 128 0.32 5.47 32.56
N SER A 129 -0.19 5.87 33.73
CA SER A 129 -0.14 7.24 34.23
C SER A 129 1.10 7.46 35.13
N PRO A 130 1.48 8.70 35.47
CA PRO A 130 2.68 8.95 36.28
C PRO A 130 2.55 8.30 37.67
N GLY A 131 3.66 7.76 38.19
CA GLY A 131 3.71 7.16 39.52
C GLY A 131 4.80 6.11 39.75
N VAL A 132 4.76 5.48 40.93
CA VAL A 132 5.71 4.44 41.36
C VAL A 132 5.09 3.04 41.28
N TYR A 133 5.63 2.20 40.41
CA TYR A 133 5.15 0.86 40.10
C TYR A 133 6.04 -0.21 40.74
N SER A 134 5.43 -1.15 41.46
CA SER A 134 6.02 -2.44 41.82
C SER A 134 5.33 -3.58 41.08
N PHE A 135 5.97 -4.74 41.01
CA PHE A 135 5.45 -5.87 40.26
C PHE A 135 5.10 -7.05 41.16
N SER A 136 4.03 -7.77 40.81
CA SER A 136 3.60 -8.96 41.53
C SER A 136 4.54 -10.17 41.34
N ASP A 137 5.32 -10.18 40.26
CA ASP A 137 6.43 -11.11 40.02
C ASP A 137 7.75 -10.33 40.02
N PRO A 138 8.85 -10.91 40.54
CA PRO A 138 10.16 -10.29 40.43
C PRO A 138 10.62 -10.10 38.97
N ASN A 139 10.26 -11.00 38.06
CA ASN A 139 10.64 -10.91 36.65
C ASN A 139 9.57 -10.19 35.83
N VAL A 140 10.00 -9.20 35.05
CA VAL A 140 9.10 -8.36 34.26
C VAL A 140 9.42 -8.52 32.78
N LEU A 141 8.36 -8.69 31.98
CA LEU A 141 8.44 -8.81 30.52
C LEU A 141 7.80 -7.60 29.86
N LEU A 142 8.57 -6.87 29.04
CA LEU A 142 8.06 -5.90 28.07
C LEU A 142 7.71 -6.62 26.76
N SER A 143 6.47 -6.47 26.30
CA SER A 143 5.95 -7.17 25.12
C SER A 143 4.93 -6.27 24.40
N GLY A 144 5.20 -5.93 23.14
CA GLY A 144 4.36 -5.02 22.34
C GLY A 144 4.61 -3.54 22.66
N LEU A 145 3.54 -2.75 22.68
CA LEU A 145 3.59 -1.30 22.92
C LEU A 145 3.19 -0.94 24.36
N LEU A 146 4.07 -0.25 25.09
CA LEU A 146 3.83 0.43 26.35
C LEU A 146 3.80 1.96 26.12
N ARG A 147 2.77 2.64 26.57
CA ARG A 147 2.55 4.09 26.46
C ARG A 147 2.56 4.73 27.84
N LEU A 148 3.40 5.74 28.02
CA LEU A 148 3.48 6.51 29.25
C LEU A 148 2.78 7.85 29.02
N ASP A 149 1.59 8.04 29.59
CA ASP A 149 0.78 9.25 29.44
C ASP A 149 1.13 10.24 30.55
N GLY A 150 1.84 11.31 30.19
CA GLY A 150 2.23 12.38 31.13
C GLY A 150 1.07 13.28 31.56
N GLN A 151 -0.15 13.09 31.04
CA GLN A 151 -1.35 13.87 31.36
C GLN A 151 -1.16 15.39 31.13
N ASN A 152 -0.45 15.73 30.05
CA ASN A 152 0.00 17.07 29.65
C ASN A 152 1.02 17.72 30.60
N ARG A 153 1.73 16.93 31.41
CA ARG A 153 2.74 17.40 32.34
C ARG A 153 4.14 17.00 31.91
N THR A 154 4.99 17.98 31.63
CA THR A 154 6.41 17.77 31.31
C THR A 154 7.25 17.34 32.52
N ASP A 155 6.72 17.49 33.73
CA ASP A 155 7.33 17.05 34.99
C ASP A 155 6.77 15.70 35.49
N ALA A 156 5.99 14.98 34.66
CA ALA A 156 5.47 13.66 34.98
C ALA A 156 6.60 12.64 35.21
N VAL A 157 6.55 11.91 36.32
CA VAL A 157 7.58 10.95 36.75
C VAL A 157 7.01 9.52 36.73
N PHE A 158 7.78 8.59 36.18
CA PHE A 158 7.45 7.16 36.16
C PHE A 158 8.60 6.37 36.77
N ILE A 159 8.31 5.59 37.80
CA ILE A 159 9.30 4.73 38.47
C ILE A 159 8.84 3.28 38.38
N PHE A 160 9.71 2.39 37.93
CA PHE A 160 9.49 0.94 37.87
C PHE A 160 10.50 0.23 38.78
N LYS A 161 10.00 -0.46 39.81
CA LYS A 161 10.81 -1.19 40.80
C LYS A 161 10.73 -2.68 40.53
N ILE A 162 11.78 -3.24 39.94
CA ILE A 162 11.84 -4.61 39.45
C ILE A 162 12.83 -5.39 40.32
N GLU A 163 12.35 -6.42 41.02
CA GLU A 163 13.15 -7.20 41.98
C GLU A 163 13.80 -8.47 41.37
N GLY A 164 13.74 -8.60 40.04
CA GLY A 164 14.31 -9.68 39.26
C GLY A 164 14.68 -9.21 37.85
N ASN A 165 14.60 -10.09 36.86
CA ASN A 165 15.05 -9.78 35.51
C ASN A 165 14.04 -8.89 34.77
N PHE A 166 14.55 -7.93 34.01
CA PHE A 166 13.77 -7.19 33.04
C PHE A 166 14.06 -7.74 31.64
N SER A 167 13.07 -8.42 31.06
CA SER A 167 13.16 -8.99 29.71
C SER A 167 12.29 -8.22 28.74
N TYR A 168 12.67 -8.19 27.46
CA TYR A 168 11.85 -7.57 26.41
C TYR A 168 11.86 -8.40 25.12
N GLU A 169 10.71 -8.49 24.47
CA GLU A 169 10.56 -9.18 23.18
C GLU A 169 11.07 -8.31 22.01
N PRO A 170 11.61 -8.91 20.93
CA PRO A 170 11.91 -8.22 19.68
C PRO A 170 10.72 -7.38 19.17
N GLY A 171 11.01 -6.13 18.77
CA GLY A 171 10.02 -5.15 18.31
C GLY A 171 9.26 -4.40 19.39
N SER A 172 9.59 -4.58 20.69
CA SER A 172 8.87 -3.90 21.78
C SER A 172 9.17 -2.41 21.84
N ILE A 173 8.16 -1.60 22.16
CA ILE A 173 8.25 -0.14 22.13
C ILE A 173 7.74 0.43 23.46
N ILE A 174 8.53 1.33 24.06
CA ILE A 174 8.07 2.28 25.08
C ILE A 174 7.85 3.63 24.39
N ALA A 175 6.67 4.21 24.49
CA ALA A 175 6.30 5.47 23.86
C ALA A 175 5.87 6.51 24.91
N MET A 176 6.42 7.73 24.80
CA MET A 176 5.99 8.88 25.59
C MET A 176 4.78 9.58 24.96
N GLU A 177 3.77 9.89 25.78
CA GLU A 177 2.59 10.62 25.33
C GLU A 177 2.25 11.79 26.24
N ARG A 178 1.57 12.78 25.67
CA ARG A 178 0.94 13.89 26.40
C ARG A 178 1.87 14.47 27.47
N GLY A 179 3.08 14.87 27.07
CA GLY A 179 4.04 15.53 27.94
C GLY A 179 4.96 14.61 28.74
N ALA A 180 4.79 13.29 28.72
CA ALA A 180 5.79 12.39 29.31
C ALA A 180 7.17 12.60 28.64
N GLN A 181 8.23 12.49 29.43
CA GLN A 181 9.60 12.68 28.95
C GLN A 181 10.46 11.51 29.45
N ALA A 182 11.22 10.89 28.56
CA ALA A 182 12.08 9.74 28.89
C ALA A 182 13.06 10.04 30.04
N LYS A 183 13.48 11.31 30.21
CA LYS A 183 14.36 11.75 31.32
C LYS A 183 13.75 11.57 32.70
N ASN A 184 12.41 11.53 32.80
CA ASN A 184 11.67 11.36 34.04
C ASN A 184 11.18 9.91 34.25
N VAL A 185 11.68 8.96 33.45
CA VAL A 185 11.32 7.54 33.53
C VAL A 185 12.51 6.76 34.08
N PHE A 186 12.31 6.00 35.16
CA PHE A 186 13.36 5.27 35.86
C PHE A 186 12.98 3.81 36.09
N PHE A 187 13.86 2.91 35.66
CA PHE A 187 13.79 1.48 35.93
C PHE A 187 14.89 1.13 36.92
N GLN A 188 14.50 0.79 38.15
CA GLN A 188 15.39 0.19 39.13
C GLN A 188 15.24 -1.33 39.03
N ILE A 189 16.35 -2.02 38.73
CA ILE A 189 16.35 -3.45 38.42
C ILE A 189 17.35 -4.17 39.33
N ASN A 190 16.85 -5.09 40.15
CA ASN A 190 17.63 -5.98 41.01
C ASN A 190 17.78 -7.37 40.37
N GLY A 191 18.34 -7.38 39.17
CA GLY A 191 18.50 -8.53 38.29
C GLY A 191 19.22 -8.09 37.02
N VAL A 192 18.99 -8.79 35.90
CA VAL A 192 19.62 -8.44 34.61
C VAL A 192 18.62 -7.89 33.60
N ILE A 193 19.12 -7.07 32.67
CA ILE A 193 18.41 -6.74 31.43
C ILE A 193 18.85 -7.72 30.35
N ILE A 194 17.90 -8.47 29.79
CA ILE A 194 18.17 -9.46 28.74
C ILE A 194 17.07 -9.49 27.69
N PRO A 195 17.37 -9.72 26.41
CA PRO A 195 16.33 -9.96 25.43
C PRO A 195 15.62 -11.28 25.71
N ALA A 196 14.30 -11.32 25.48
CA ALA A 196 13.52 -12.54 25.59
C ALA A 196 13.93 -13.53 24.50
N SER A 197 14.09 -14.82 24.85
CA SER A 197 14.50 -15.87 23.92
C SER A 197 13.37 -16.37 23.00
N THR A 198 12.12 -16.01 23.30
CA THR A 198 10.91 -16.38 22.57
C THR A 198 9.88 -15.27 22.66
N GLY A 199 9.07 -15.09 21.61
CA GLY A 199 8.07 -14.02 21.52
C GLY A 199 8.55 -12.86 20.64
N GLY A 200 7.70 -11.86 20.40
CA GLY A 200 8.05 -10.71 19.56
C GLY A 200 7.88 -10.89 18.06
N ILE A 201 8.26 -9.85 17.32
CA ILE A 201 8.32 -9.85 15.86
C ILE A 201 9.74 -10.25 15.44
N PRO A 202 9.95 -11.32 14.66
CA PRO A 202 11.27 -11.69 14.16
C PRO A 202 11.94 -10.52 13.45
N ASP A 203 13.24 -10.32 13.71
CA ASP A 203 14.08 -9.28 13.11
C ASP A 203 13.63 -7.83 13.39
N ALA A 204 12.69 -7.61 14.33
CA ALA A 204 12.27 -6.28 14.73
C ALA A 204 13.11 -5.73 15.89
N ASN A 205 13.55 -4.49 15.74
CA ASN A 205 14.34 -3.77 16.74
C ASN A 205 13.44 -3.23 17.84
N ALA A 206 13.85 -3.40 19.10
CA ALA A 206 13.17 -2.79 20.24
C ALA A 206 13.51 -1.29 20.36
N VAL A 207 12.56 -0.51 20.88
CA VAL A 207 12.72 0.91 21.22
C VAL A 207 12.45 1.09 22.70
N LEU A 208 13.51 1.26 23.47
CA LEU A 208 13.46 1.47 24.91
C LEU A 208 13.59 2.96 25.22
N GLN A 209 12.82 3.45 26.20
CA GLN A 209 12.88 4.84 26.63
C GLN A 209 12.89 4.91 28.16
N GLY A 210 13.89 5.59 28.74
CA GLY A 210 14.05 5.75 30.18
C GLY A 210 15.47 5.46 30.69
N ASN A 211 15.65 5.65 31.99
CA ASN A 211 16.92 5.46 32.68
C ASN A 211 16.92 4.13 33.43
N TYR A 212 17.82 3.22 33.07
CA TYR A 212 17.93 1.88 33.62
C TYR A 212 19.08 1.80 34.61
N LEU A 213 18.77 1.58 35.89
CA LEU A 213 19.70 1.44 37.00
C LEU A 213 19.72 -0.03 37.42
N VAL A 214 20.80 -0.74 37.09
CA VAL A 214 20.83 -2.20 37.13
C VAL A 214 21.85 -2.70 38.14
N ASN A 215 21.36 -3.36 39.19
CA ASN A 215 22.17 -4.20 40.06
C ASN A 215 21.97 -5.65 39.59
N ASN A 216 23.02 -6.28 39.07
CA ASN A 216 22.96 -7.63 38.50
C ASN A 216 22.64 -8.73 39.52
N ASN A 217 22.51 -8.39 40.81
CA ASN A 217 22.14 -9.27 41.91
C ASN A 217 23.01 -10.55 41.99
N GLY A 218 24.30 -10.43 41.67
CA GLY A 218 25.22 -11.57 41.67
C GLY A 218 25.03 -12.52 40.50
N SER A 219 24.56 -12.02 39.35
CA SER A 219 24.42 -12.77 38.09
C SER A 219 25.58 -13.73 37.84
N ALA A 220 25.26 -15.00 37.59
CA ALA A 220 26.25 -16.06 37.38
C ALA A 220 27.16 -15.84 36.16
N THR A 221 26.69 -15.08 35.16
CA THR A 221 27.48 -14.73 33.97
C THR A 221 28.37 -13.51 34.19
N GLY A 222 28.18 -12.77 35.29
CA GLY A 222 28.79 -11.46 35.52
C GLY A 222 28.19 -10.34 34.67
N GLU A 223 27.27 -10.65 33.76
CA GLU A 223 26.60 -9.68 32.89
C GLU A 223 25.46 -8.99 33.65
N ALA A 224 25.31 -7.68 33.44
CA ALA A 224 24.23 -6.87 34.01
C ALA A 224 23.21 -6.47 32.94
N ILE A 225 23.69 -6.07 31.76
CA ILE A 225 22.85 -5.54 30.68
C ILE A 225 23.31 -6.15 29.37
N ARG A 226 22.39 -6.84 28.70
CA ARG A 226 22.55 -7.30 27.32
C ARG A 226 21.45 -6.72 26.46
N LEU A 227 21.83 -5.97 25.43
CA LEU A 227 20.88 -5.52 24.43
C LEU A 227 20.82 -6.50 23.25
N SER A 228 19.65 -6.71 22.66
CA SER A 228 19.57 -7.42 21.37
C SER A 228 20.03 -6.51 20.24
N GLU A 229 20.45 -7.12 19.14
CA GLU A 229 20.79 -6.46 17.88
C GLU A 229 19.75 -5.39 17.51
N GLY A 230 20.21 -4.22 17.08
CA GLY A 230 19.35 -3.15 16.58
C GLY A 230 18.57 -2.36 17.63
N THR A 231 18.60 -2.76 18.91
CA THR A 231 17.83 -2.08 19.97
C THR A 231 18.28 -0.63 20.11
N SER A 232 17.30 0.28 20.15
CA SER A 232 17.53 1.71 20.41
C SER A 232 17.11 2.07 21.84
N VAL A 233 17.87 2.94 22.49
CA VAL A 233 17.62 3.43 23.84
C VAL A 233 17.65 4.96 23.86
N GLU A 234 16.52 5.59 24.15
CA GLU A 234 16.45 7.00 24.56
C GLU A 234 16.50 7.08 26.10
N GLY A 235 17.70 7.30 26.64
CA GLY A 235 17.92 7.37 28.08
C GLY A 235 19.31 6.88 28.48
N ARG A 236 19.39 6.02 29.50
CA ARG A 236 20.67 5.58 30.08
C ARG A 236 20.63 4.11 30.45
N ILE A 237 21.74 3.40 30.27
CA ILE A 237 21.94 2.03 30.76
C ILE A 237 23.12 2.00 31.74
N LEU A 238 22.81 2.08 33.04
CA LEU A 238 23.79 2.22 34.10
C LEU A 238 23.83 0.96 34.98
N ALA A 239 24.86 0.13 34.78
CA ALA A 239 25.11 -1.02 35.63
C ALA A 239 25.87 -0.59 36.91
N LEU A 240 25.41 -1.05 38.08
CA LEU A 240 26.08 -0.82 39.37
C LEU A 240 27.19 -1.84 39.66
N ASN A 241 27.16 -2.95 38.93
CA ASN A 241 28.09 -4.06 38.93
C ASN A 241 27.88 -4.86 37.65
N GLY A 242 28.85 -5.69 37.27
CA GLY A 242 28.77 -6.50 36.05
C GLY A 242 29.06 -5.75 34.75
N SER A 243 28.97 -6.47 33.63
CA SER A 243 29.28 -5.98 32.29
C SER A 243 28.06 -5.55 31.48
N VAL A 244 28.29 -4.73 30.47
CA VAL A 244 27.30 -4.31 29.46
C VAL A 244 27.71 -4.87 28.09
N THR A 245 26.76 -5.47 27.36
CA THR A 245 26.99 -6.03 26.03
C THR A 245 26.06 -5.42 24.99
N LEU A 246 26.66 -4.91 23.91
CA LEU A 246 26.03 -4.16 22.83
C LEU A 246 26.28 -4.82 21.46
N GLN A 247 25.32 -4.66 20.55
CA GLN A 247 25.35 -5.15 19.17
C GLN A 247 24.41 -4.29 18.32
N ASP A 248 24.95 -3.53 17.35
CA ASP A 248 24.17 -2.63 16.47
C ASP A 248 23.16 -1.73 17.22
N ASN A 249 23.54 -1.20 18.38
CA ASN A 249 22.65 -0.42 19.24
C ASN A 249 22.84 1.08 19.09
N ASN A 250 21.73 1.83 19.11
CA ASN A 250 21.75 3.29 19.16
C ASN A 250 21.32 3.78 20.55
N ILE A 251 22.24 4.40 21.29
CA ILE A 251 21.99 4.85 22.66
C ILE A 251 22.23 6.36 22.73
N TYR A 252 21.21 7.11 23.12
CA TYR A 252 21.26 8.57 23.23
C TYR A 252 20.54 9.03 24.50
N LEU A 253 20.99 10.14 25.08
CA LEU A 253 20.41 10.66 26.31
C LEU A 253 19.00 11.20 26.10
N ALA A 254 18.10 10.87 27.01
CA ALA A 254 16.81 11.55 27.11
C ALA A 254 17.05 12.97 27.64
N ASN A 255 17.01 13.99 26.77
CA ASN A 255 17.13 15.45 27.04
C ASN A 255 17.46 15.80 28.51
N ILE A 256 18.74 15.92 28.85
CA ILE A 256 19.20 16.28 30.20
C ILE A 256 18.75 17.71 30.54
N ILE A 257 18.38 17.94 31.80
CA ILE A 257 18.10 19.28 32.33
C ILE A 257 19.45 19.99 32.56
N GLU A 258 19.87 20.87 31.65
CA GLU A 258 20.98 21.80 31.88
C GLU A 258 20.45 23.25 31.91
N ALA A 259 21.31 24.23 32.24
CA ALA A 259 20.97 25.61 31.90
C ALA A 259 20.84 25.74 30.38
N ASP A 260 20.07 26.71 29.89
CA ASP A 260 19.98 27.05 28.46
C ASP A 260 20.06 28.56 28.41
N LEU A 261 21.28 29.09 28.35
CA LEU A 261 21.48 30.52 28.24
C LEU A 261 21.26 30.91 26.78
N SER A 262 20.37 31.88 26.61
CA SER A 262 20.19 32.54 25.33
C SER A 262 20.55 33.99 25.50
N ILE A 263 21.51 34.45 24.70
CA ILE A 263 21.80 35.86 24.54
C ILE A 263 21.15 36.39 23.27
N GLU A 264 20.44 37.50 23.39
CA GLU A 264 19.91 38.26 22.28
C GLU A 264 20.55 39.64 22.29
N LYS A 265 20.99 40.10 21.13
CA LYS A 265 21.47 41.47 20.94
C LYS A 265 20.62 42.18 19.91
N LYS A 266 20.05 43.31 20.30
CA LYS A 266 19.27 44.19 19.43
C LYS A 266 19.89 45.57 19.40
N SER A 267 19.70 46.29 18.31
CA SER A 267 19.89 47.74 18.26
C SER A 267 18.53 48.42 18.11
N ASN A 268 18.38 49.61 18.67
CA ASN A 268 17.17 50.42 18.48
C ASN A 268 17.03 50.96 17.05
N ARG A 269 18.10 50.91 16.26
CA ARG A 269 18.14 51.28 14.84
C ARG A 269 19.18 50.44 14.10
N ASN A 270 18.84 49.98 12.90
CA ASN A 270 19.74 49.23 12.01
C ASN A 270 20.59 50.15 11.11
N THR A 271 20.22 51.43 11.02
CA THR A 271 20.96 52.47 10.32
C THR A 271 21.15 53.65 11.27
N VAL A 272 22.39 54.08 11.48
CA VAL A 272 22.75 55.16 12.40
C VAL A 272 23.43 56.25 11.59
N PRO A 273 22.80 57.42 11.39
CA PRO A 273 23.47 58.54 10.76
C PRO A 273 24.75 58.92 11.53
N LEU A 274 25.73 59.49 10.83
CA LEU A 274 26.96 59.95 11.48
C LEU A 274 26.63 61.02 12.53
N GLY A 275 27.18 60.89 13.74
CA GLY A 275 26.94 61.78 14.87
C GLY A 275 25.71 61.45 15.72
N GLU A 276 24.86 60.53 15.28
CA GLU A 276 23.66 60.09 15.99
C GLU A 276 23.94 58.95 16.98
N MET A 277 22.99 58.73 17.90
CA MET A 277 23.09 57.72 18.95
C MET A 277 22.44 56.39 18.53
N VAL A 278 23.02 55.28 18.96
CA VAL A 278 22.46 53.93 18.87
C VAL A 278 22.54 53.27 20.23
N THR A 279 21.45 52.62 20.64
CA THR A 279 21.38 51.85 21.87
C THR A 279 21.32 50.38 21.49
N PHE A 280 22.30 49.62 21.99
CA PHE A 280 22.31 48.17 21.94
C PHE A 280 21.67 47.62 23.20
N THR A 281 20.70 46.74 23.05
CA THR A 281 20.06 46.00 24.14
C THR A 281 20.56 44.57 24.09
N ILE A 282 21.22 44.14 25.17
CA ILE A 282 21.68 42.78 25.39
C ILE A 282 20.71 42.16 26.38
N THR A 283 20.08 41.07 25.98
CA THR A 283 19.16 40.31 26.83
C THR A 283 19.71 38.93 27.01
N VAL A 284 20.01 38.56 28.25
CA VAL A 284 20.34 37.17 28.61
C VAL A 284 19.12 36.57 29.28
N THR A 285 18.71 35.39 28.84
CA THR A 285 17.62 34.62 29.46
C THR A 285 18.11 33.20 29.71
N ASN A 286 17.80 32.66 30.88
CA ASN A 286 17.98 31.23 31.15
C ASN A 286 16.67 30.48 30.87
N TYR A 287 16.58 29.81 29.72
CA TYR A 287 15.45 28.98 29.31
C TYR A 287 15.52 27.57 29.89
N GLY A 288 16.67 27.21 30.45
CA GLY A 288 16.97 25.88 30.93
C GLY A 288 16.17 25.57 32.19
N PRO A 289 15.88 24.30 32.50
CA PRO A 289 15.18 23.94 33.72
C PRO A 289 16.07 24.02 34.98
N GLN A 290 17.32 24.49 34.87
CA GLN A 290 18.30 24.69 35.96
C GLN A 290 18.80 26.15 36.05
N GLU A 291 19.21 26.60 37.24
CA GLU A 291 19.91 27.87 37.46
C GLU A 291 21.34 27.85 36.88
N ALA A 292 21.73 28.91 36.17
CA ALA A 292 23.07 29.11 35.64
C ALA A 292 23.93 29.90 36.62
N ALA A 293 25.07 29.36 37.06
CA ALA A 293 25.98 30.02 38.00
C ALA A 293 27.06 30.85 37.29
N ASN A 294 27.45 31.97 37.89
CA ASN A 294 28.55 32.83 37.42
C ASN A 294 28.45 33.24 35.94
N VAL A 295 27.25 33.65 35.53
CA VAL A 295 26.99 34.10 34.17
C VAL A 295 27.77 35.38 33.89
N GLU A 296 28.57 35.39 32.83
CA GLU A 296 29.35 36.52 32.34
C GLU A 296 29.04 36.76 30.85
N VAL A 297 28.85 38.03 30.47
CA VAL A 297 28.73 38.45 29.08
C VAL A 297 29.97 39.24 28.67
N VAL A 298 30.62 38.80 27.60
CA VAL A 298 31.73 39.50 26.95
C VAL A 298 31.20 40.15 25.68
N GLU A 299 31.43 41.45 25.52
CA GLU A 299 31.09 42.21 24.32
C GLU A 299 32.36 42.73 23.64
N ASP A 300 32.50 42.39 22.36
CA ASP A 300 33.52 42.91 21.44
C ASP A 300 32.94 44.12 20.71
N PHE A 301 33.20 45.30 21.27
CA PHE A 301 32.53 46.53 20.88
C PHE A 301 33.27 47.25 19.73
N PRO A 302 32.58 47.73 18.67
CA PRO A 302 33.24 48.24 17.47
C PRO A 302 33.69 49.71 17.58
N TYR A 303 34.75 49.96 18.36
CA TYR A 303 35.28 51.32 18.64
C TYR A 303 35.79 52.10 17.43
N ALA A 304 36.07 51.44 16.31
CA ALA A 304 36.48 52.14 15.09
C ALA A 304 35.36 53.02 14.51
N ASN A 305 34.11 52.73 14.87
CA ASN A 305 32.93 53.36 14.29
C ASN A 305 31.98 53.95 15.34
N LEU A 306 32.05 53.47 16.58
CA LEU A 306 31.16 53.87 17.67
C LEU A 306 31.94 54.31 18.91
N GLU A 307 31.51 55.41 19.52
CA GLU A 307 32.00 55.90 20.81
C GLU A 307 30.93 55.67 21.88
N VAL A 308 31.26 54.93 22.95
CA VAL A 308 30.34 54.69 24.06
C VAL A 308 30.02 56.01 24.76
N VAL A 309 28.74 56.27 24.98
CA VAL A 309 28.27 57.45 25.72
C VAL A 309 27.69 57.08 27.08
N ASP A 310 26.94 55.97 27.16
CA ASP A 310 26.30 55.55 28.40
C ASP A 310 26.04 54.04 28.42
N TYR A 311 25.86 53.46 29.60
CA TYR A 311 25.40 52.08 29.78
C TYR A 311 24.47 51.95 30.99
N SER A 312 23.53 51.02 30.93
CA SER A 312 22.59 50.74 32.02
C SER A 312 22.49 49.23 32.25
N ALA A 313 22.55 48.81 33.52
CA ALA A 313 22.40 47.43 33.94
C ALA A 313 21.67 47.36 35.30
N PRO A 314 20.98 46.26 35.64
CA PRO A 314 20.43 46.05 36.96
C PRO A 314 21.52 46.13 38.04
N GLY A 315 21.19 46.60 39.25
CA GLY A 315 22.16 46.77 40.33
C GLY A 315 22.86 45.50 40.81
N SER A 316 22.35 44.32 40.41
CA SER A 316 22.98 43.01 40.63
C SER A 316 24.07 42.66 39.61
N VAL A 317 24.21 43.42 38.52
CA VAL A 317 25.19 43.20 37.46
C VAL A 317 26.42 44.08 37.70
N GLN A 318 27.59 43.45 37.77
CA GLN A 318 28.86 44.18 37.82
C GLN A 318 29.33 44.48 36.38
N VAL A 319 29.55 45.76 36.06
CA VAL A 319 30.04 46.20 34.75
C VAL A 319 31.52 46.54 34.83
N ILE A 320 32.34 45.91 33.98
CA ILE A 320 33.76 46.19 33.82
C ILE A 320 33.98 46.71 32.39
N PHE A 321 34.40 47.96 32.28
CA PHE A 321 34.64 48.64 31.00
C PHE A 321 36.15 48.82 30.79
N GLU A 322 36.70 48.16 29.77
CA GLU A 322 38.12 48.25 29.40
C GLU A 322 38.27 48.82 27.98
N PRO A 323 38.18 50.16 27.80
CA PRO A 323 38.22 50.80 26.48
C PRO A 323 39.51 50.50 25.70
N ASP A 324 40.65 50.39 26.38
CA ASP A 324 41.95 50.06 25.75
C ASP A 324 42.01 48.63 25.19
N LYS A 325 41.24 47.70 25.77
CA LYS A 325 41.17 46.30 25.30
C LYS A 325 39.99 46.03 24.38
N LYS A 326 39.15 47.04 24.14
CA LYS A 326 37.91 46.96 23.34
C LYS A 326 36.87 45.98 23.89
N VAL A 327 36.88 45.70 25.19
CA VAL A 327 36.01 44.70 25.81
C VAL A 327 35.10 45.35 26.84
N PHE A 328 33.81 45.04 26.75
CA PHE A 328 32.86 45.18 27.85
C PHE A 328 32.64 43.81 28.49
N LEU A 329 32.76 43.74 29.82
CA LEU A 329 32.47 42.54 30.58
C LEU A 329 31.35 42.83 31.58
N PHE A 330 30.24 42.12 31.45
CA PHE A 330 29.11 42.17 32.37
C PHE A 330 29.10 40.88 33.20
N LYS A 331 29.21 40.97 34.52
CA LYS A 331 29.06 39.82 35.41
C LYS A 331 27.65 39.82 35.98
N LEU A 332 26.85 38.85 35.57
CA LEU A 332 25.42 38.75 35.88
C LEU A 332 25.18 37.95 37.17
N GLY A 333 26.17 37.18 37.64
CA GLY A 333 26.04 36.31 38.80
C GLY A 333 25.22 35.06 38.47
N SER A 334 24.44 34.55 39.41
CA SER A 334 23.55 33.42 39.13
C SER A 334 22.23 33.86 38.47
N MET A 335 21.75 33.10 37.49
CA MET A 335 20.49 33.33 36.80
C MET A 335 19.56 32.12 36.98
N LYS A 336 18.46 32.29 37.72
CA LYS A 336 17.44 31.25 37.93
C LYS A 336 16.70 30.94 36.62
N VAL A 337 15.95 29.85 36.63
CA VAL A 337 15.07 29.45 35.54
C VAL A 337 14.12 30.60 35.18
N LYS A 338 14.11 31.01 33.91
CA LYS A 338 13.38 32.16 33.35
C LYS A 338 13.86 33.54 33.82
N ASP A 339 14.95 33.63 34.59
CA ASP A 339 15.55 34.92 34.87
C ASP A 339 15.99 35.56 33.57
N LYS A 340 15.71 36.87 33.49
CA LYS A 340 16.00 37.70 32.34
C LYS A 340 16.78 38.91 32.81
N VAL A 341 18.01 39.05 32.35
CA VAL A 341 18.85 40.22 32.61
C VAL A 341 18.95 41.02 31.32
N VAL A 342 18.68 42.32 31.42
CA VAL A 342 18.76 43.25 30.30
C VAL A 342 19.82 44.30 30.60
N VAL A 343 20.78 44.44 29.70
CA VAL A 343 21.82 45.47 29.73
C VAL A 343 21.69 46.33 28.47
N THR A 344 21.91 47.63 28.60
CA THR A 344 21.94 48.53 27.44
C THR A 344 23.26 49.26 27.35
N VAL A 345 23.81 49.37 26.14
CA VAL A 345 24.98 50.20 25.82
C VAL A 345 24.56 51.23 24.77
N THR A 346 24.69 52.51 25.07
CA THR A 346 24.38 53.60 24.15
C THR A 346 25.68 54.21 23.63
N ALA A 347 25.79 54.35 22.31
CA ALA A 347 26.98 54.85 21.65
C ALA A 347 26.65 55.81 20.50
N LYS A 348 27.58 56.71 20.21
CA LYS A 348 27.52 57.69 19.13
C LYS A 348 28.25 57.17 17.89
N ALA A 349 27.65 57.32 16.71
CA ALA A 349 28.32 57.03 15.45
C ALA A 349 29.40 58.08 15.14
N ILE A 350 30.65 57.66 15.02
CA ILE A 350 31.81 58.56 14.82
C ILE A 350 32.52 58.36 13.48
N ALA A 351 32.32 57.24 12.79
CA ALA A 351 32.87 57.01 11.46
C ALA A 351 31.95 56.15 10.57
N PRO A 352 31.81 56.47 9.26
CA PRO A 352 30.94 55.72 8.35
C PRO A 352 31.49 54.31 8.08
N ALA A 353 30.58 53.34 7.97
CA ALA A 353 30.87 51.98 7.56
C ALA A 353 29.58 51.27 7.12
N ASN A 354 29.67 50.51 6.03
CA ASN A 354 28.53 49.77 5.48
C ASN A 354 28.04 48.68 6.45
N VAL A 355 28.94 48.09 7.22
CA VAL A 355 28.64 47.09 8.24
C VAL A 355 29.50 47.39 9.46
N VAL A 356 28.84 47.65 10.58
CA VAL A 356 29.45 47.76 11.92
C VAL A 356 28.82 46.66 12.75
N THR A 357 29.58 45.58 12.97
CA THR A 357 29.11 44.43 13.74
C THR A 357 29.52 44.59 15.20
N ASN A 358 28.54 44.51 16.10
CA ASN A 358 28.76 44.47 17.53
C ASN A 358 28.42 43.06 18.05
N LYS A 359 29.38 42.38 18.67
CA LYS A 359 29.29 40.96 19.05
C LYS A 359 29.26 40.78 20.56
N VAL A 360 28.47 39.82 21.03
CA VAL A 360 28.41 39.41 22.42
C VAL A 360 28.48 37.90 22.54
N ALA A 361 29.09 37.44 23.62
CA ALA A 361 29.12 36.05 24.03
C ALA A 361 28.72 35.97 25.51
N VAL A 362 27.83 35.04 25.85
CA VAL A 362 27.54 34.68 27.24
C VAL A 362 28.24 33.37 27.58
N LYS A 363 28.74 33.27 28.81
CA LYS A 363 29.30 32.05 29.39
C LYS A 363 28.84 31.92 30.83
N ALA A 364 28.86 30.72 31.36
CA ALA A 364 28.57 30.41 32.76
C ALA A 364 29.43 29.23 33.21
N ASP A 365 29.46 28.99 34.52
CA ASP A 365 30.13 27.82 35.09
C ASP A 365 29.23 26.56 35.02
N THR A 366 27.91 26.76 34.90
CA THR A 366 26.95 25.67 34.66
C THR A 366 26.98 25.27 33.19
N GLN A 367 26.97 23.96 32.90
CA GLN A 367 26.88 23.43 31.54
C GLN A 367 25.59 23.91 30.86
N ASP A 368 25.71 24.25 29.59
CA ASP A 368 24.64 24.81 28.78
C ASP A 368 24.17 23.79 27.74
N SER A 369 22.90 23.42 27.80
CA SER A 369 22.27 22.41 26.93
C SER A 369 22.18 22.87 25.47
N ASN A 370 22.43 24.14 25.21
CA ASN A 370 22.22 24.78 23.93
C ASN A 370 23.29 25.84 23.65
N PRO A 371 24.58 25.44 23.55
CA PRO A 371 25.70 26.39 23.44
C PRO A 371 25.66 27.23 22.16
N ILE A 372 24.84 26.85 21.16
CA ILE A 372 24.64 27.63 19.94
C ILE A 372 23.90 28.97 20.18
N LYS A 373 23.22 29.13 21.32
CA LYS A 373 22.53 30.38 21.71
C LYS A 373 23.37 31.29 22.60
N ASN A 374 24.65 30.95 22.79
CA ASN A 374 25.58 31.71 23.63
C ASN A 374 26.31 32.84 22.92
N ASN A 375 26.08 33.03 21.63
CA ASN A 375 26.61 34.15 20.87
C ASN A 375 25.47 34.90 20.20
N ALA A 376 25.55 36.23 20.24
CA ALA A 376 24.70 37.08 19.42
C ALA A 376 25.54 38.21 18.82
N GLU A 377 25.12 38.66 17.65
CA GLU A 377 25.67 39.84 17.04
C GLU A 377 24.55 40.68 16.46
N VAL A 378 24.77 41.98 16.38
CA VAL A 378 23.92 42.88 15.63
C VAL A 378 24.79 43.74 14.76
N SER A 379 24.42 43.83 13.49
CA SER A 379 25.06 44.72 12.55
C SER A 379 24.20 45.95 12.34
N ILE A 380 24.83 47.10 12.41
CA ILE A 380 24.23 48.37 11.99
C ILE A 380 25.00 48.90 10.79
N ARG A 381 24.35 49.76 10.02
CA ARG A 381 24.98 50.53 8.95
C ARG A 381 25.15 51.97 9.41
N ILE A 382 26.34 52.53 9.23
CA ILE A 382 26.59 53.96 9.37
C ILE A 382 26.81 54.49 7.95
N PRO A 383 25.74 54.92 7.25
CA PRO A 383 25.86 55.31 5.86
C PRO A 383 26.75 56.55 5.73
N THR A 384 27.51 56.62 4.64
CA THR A 384 28.03 57.91 4.17
C THR A 384 26.86 58.84 3.88
N ALA A 385 26.97 60.11 4.24
CA ALA A 385 25.91 61.09 3.99
C ALA A 385 25.48 61.07 2.50
N SER A 386 24.18 60.94 2.27
CA SER A 386 23.57 60.82 0.95
C SER A 386 22.30 61.65 0.84
N ALA A 387 22.16 62.40 -0.26
CA ALA A 387 20.93 63.09 -0.62
C ALA A 387 20.23 62.30 -1.73
N ASN A 388 18.97 62.63 -2.03
CA ASN A 388 18.26 62.13 -3.21
C ASN A 388 17.50 63.31 -3.79
N LEU A 389 18.07 63.94 -4.81
CA LEU A 389 17.51 65.13 -5.42
C LEU A 389 16.54 64.69 -6.52
N TYR A 390 15.26 64.85 -6.22
CA TYR A 390 14.19 64.54 -7.14
C TYR A 390 13.79 65.78 -7.92
N VAL A 391 13.99 65.72 -9.23
CA VAL A 391 13.52 66.77 -10.14
C VAL A 391 12.19 66.35 -10.74
N THR A 392 11.16 67.17 -10.56
CA THR A 392 9.93 67.10 -11.35
C THR A 392 9.82 68.32 -12.23
N LYS A 393 9.20 68.14 -13.40
CA LYS A 393 8.91 69.21 -14.33
C LYS A 393 7.55 68.99 -14.93
N THR A 394 6.71 70.02 -14.91
CA THR A 394 5.39 70.00 -15.54
C THR A 394 5.30 71.09 -16.58
N VAL A 395 4.37 70.91 -17.52
CA VAL A 395 3.94 71.93 -18.47
C VAL A 395 2.41 71.94 -18.50
N ASN A 396 1.81 73.13 -18.59
CA ASN A 396 0.35 73.29 -18.63
C ASN A 396 -0.31 72.73 -19.91
N LYS A 397 0.45 72.49 -21.00
CA LYS A 397 -0.06 71.97 -22.27
C LYS A 397 0.95 71.00 -22.92
N THR A 398 0.52 69.76 -23.16
CA THR A 398 1.29 68.76 -23.93
C THR A 398 0.96 68.80 -25.43
N VAL A 399 -0.17 69.40 -25.81
CA VAL A 399 -0.54 69.73 -27.20
C VAL A 399 -0.94 71.20 -27.25
N ALA A 400 -0.35 71.97 -28.16
CA ALA A 400 -0.54 73.42 -28.23
C ALA A 400 -0.45 73.95 -29.67
N LYS A 401 -0.81 75.23 -29.87
CA LYS A 401 -0.66 75.92 -31.16
C LYS A 401 0.44 76.99 -31.06
N VAL A 402 1.04 77.37 -32.20
CA VAL A 402 1.94 78.54 -32.24
C VAL A 402 1.21 79.77 -31.69
N GLY A 403 1.87 80.50 -30.79
CA GLY A 403 1.32 81.61 -30.05
C GLY A 403 0.84 81.28 -28.64
N ASP A 404 0.58 80.00 -28.31
CA ASP A 404 0.22 79.58 -26.95
C ASP A 404 1.34 79.82 -25.94
N ILE A 405 0.95 80.00 -24.67
CA ILE A 405 1.87 80.16 -23.54
C ILE A 405 1.99 78.83 -22.79
N LEU A 406 3.24 78.36 -22.67
CA LEU A 406 3.65 77.25 -21.83
C LEU A 406 4.13 77.76 -20.48
N ASN A 407 3.59 77.22 -19.40
CA ASN A 407 4.02 77.44 -18.03
C ASN A 407 4.77 76.19 -17.57
N TYR A 408 6.09 76.32 -17.42
CA TYR A 408 6.95 75.26 -16.87
C TYR A 408 7.14 75.47 -15.38
N VAL A 409 6.88 74.43 -14.59
CA VAL A 409 7.19 74.40 -13.16
C VAL A 409 8.19 73.28 -12.93
N VAL A 410 9.40 73.63 -12.49
CA VAL A 410 10.44 72.70 -12.07
C VAL A 410 10.47 72.69 -10.55
N THR A 411 10.38 71.52 -9.94
CA THR A 411 10.56 71.35 -8.50
C THR A 411 11.72 70.41 -8.25
N VAL A 412 12.67 70.85 -7.44
CA VAL A 412 13.74 70.03 -6.88
C VAL A 412 13.41 69.77 -5.43
N GLU A 413 13.30 68.51 -5.06
CA GLU A 413 13.01 68.06 -3.70
C GLU A 413 14.11 67.14 -3.22
N ASN A 414 14.62 67.33 -2.00
CA ASN A 414 15.54 66.37 -1.41
C ASN A 414 14.75 65.27 -0.68
N LEU A 415 14.53 64.15 -1.35
CA LEU A 415 13.93 62.93 -0.81
C LEU A 415 14.95 62.05 -0.07
N GLY A 416 16.18 62.52 0.09
CA GLY A 416 17.27 61.79 0.72
C GLY A 416 17.25 61.92 2.24
N PRO A 417 17.92 60.99 2.94
CA PRO A 417 17.97 61.02 4.40
C PRO A 417 18.83 62.18 4.94
N ASP A 418 19.75 62.73 4.14
CA ASP A 418 20.65 63.80 4.55
C ASP A 418 20.42 65.09 3.75
N LYS A 419 20.74 66.22 4.38
CA LYS A 419 20.73 67.55 3.74
C LYS A 419 21.69 67.59 2.55
N ALA A 420 21.19 68.01 1.39
CA ALA A 420 22.02 68.28 0.22
C ALA A 420 22.70 69.65 0.34
N THR A 421 23.92 69.79 -0.18
CA THR A 421 24.68 71.05 -0.15
C THR A 421 25.23 71.37 -1.53
N ASN A 422 25.36 72.66 -1.85
CA ASN A 422 25.79 73.13 -3.17
C ASN A 422 24.94 72.60 -4.34
N VAL A 423 23.64 72.44 -4.13
CA VAL A 423 22.68 71.99 -5.14
C VAL A 423 22.55 73.05 -6.24
N ALA A 424 22.77 72.63 -7.48
CA ALA A 424 22.52 73.45 -8.66
C ALA A 424 21.92 72.62 -9.79
N LEU A 425 21.02 73.22 -10.56
CA LEU A 425 20.30 72.62 -11.67
C LEU A 425 20.57 73.42 -12.96
N THR A 426 20.82 72.73 -14.07
CA THR A 426 20.84 73.31 -15.41
C THR A 426 19.53 73.04 -16.14
N GLU A 427 18.96 74.10 -16.69
CA GLU A 427 17.73 74.12 -17.48
C GLU A 427 18.07 74.32 -18.96
N THR A 428 17.92 73.25 -19.74
CA THR A 428 18.11 73.25 -21.19
C THR A 428 16.85 73.75 -21.89
N PHE A 429 16.84 75.04 -22.21
CA PHE A 429 15.66 75.73 -22.70
C PHE A 429 15.66 75.87 -24.24
N PRO A 430 14.63 75.39 -24.97
CA PRO A 430 14.64 75.34 -26.43
C PRO A 430 14.27 76.69 -27.06
N ILE A 431 15.20 77.64 -27.04
CA ILE A 431 15.04 79.00 -27.59
C ILE A 431 14.67 79.04 -29.09
N GLY A 432 14.92 77.96 -29.85
CA GLY A 432 14.48 77.84 -31.25
C GLY A 432 12.97 77.59 -31.44
N PHE A 433 12.26 77.19 -30.38
CA PHE A 433 10.81 76.94 -30.37
C PHE A 433 10.04 77.86 -29.41
N LEU A 434 10.72 78.39 -28.39
CA LEU A 434 10.12 79.13 -27.29
C LEU A 434 10.80 80.48 -27.07
N SER A 435 10.00 81.50 -26.72
CA SER A 435 10.48 82.80 -26.22
C SER A 435 10.02 82.98 -24.77
N ILE A 436 10.96 83.20 -23.83
CA ILE A 436 10.65 83.41 -22.40
C ILE A 436 9.86 84.71 -22.23
N LEU A 437 8.83 84.67 -21.40
CA LEU A 437 7.98 85.80 -21.05
C LEU A 437 8.26 86.24 -19.61
N GLY A 438 8.78 87.46 -19.45
CA GLY A 438 9.13 88.02 -18.14
C GLY A 438 10.34 87.34 -17.50
N ASN A 439 10.56 87.65 -16.22
CA ASN A 439 11.64 87.04 -15.44
C ASN A 439 11.15 85.73 -14.80
N PRO A 440 11.90 84.62 -14.94
CA PRO A 440 11.64 83.41 -14.18
C PRO A 440 11.64 83.66 -12.68
N THR A 441 10.78 82.95 -11.95
CA THR A 441 10.64 83.13 -10.49
C THR A 441 11.11 81.88 -9.76
N VAL A 442 11.80 82.08 -8.64
CA VAL A 442 12.27 81.01 -7.75
C VAL A 442 11.77 81.24 -6.32
N ASN A 443 11.51 80.19 -5.56
CA ASN A 443 11.15 80.31 -4.13
C ASN A 443 12.37 80.39 -3.21
N THR A 444 13.52 79.89 -3.65
CA THR A 444 14.82 79.91 -2.96
C THR A 444 15.93 79.91 -4.00
N GLY A 445 17.15 80.30 -3.60
CA GLY A 445 18.29 80.34 -4.51
C GLY A 445 18.24 81.47 -5.53
N ASN A 446 18.97 81.31 -6.63
CA ASN A 446 19.07 82.29 -7.71
C ASN A 446 19.04 81.63 -9.09
N TYR A 447 18.39 82.27 -10.06
CA TYR A 447 18.31 81.82 -11.45
C TYR A 447 19.07 82.76 -12.37
N THR A 448 20.04 82.21 -13.12
CA THR A 448 20.84 82.92 -14.11
C THR A 448 20.56 82.35 -15.49
N GLN A 449 20.06 83.19 -16.40
CA GLN A 449 19.90 82.82 -17.79
C GLN A 449 21.26 82.86 -18.49
N ASN A 450 21.78 81.71 -18.95
CA ASN A 450 22.97 81.66 -19.79
C ASN A 450 22.52 81.37 -21.22
N ILE A 451 22.40 82.44 -22.01
CA ILE A 451 22.18 82.32 -23.44
C ILE A 451 23.47 81.74 -24.05
N SER A 452 23.33 80.73 -24.91
CA SER A 452 24.47 80.16 -25.62
C SER A 452 25.23 81.27 -26.35
N VAL A 453 26.56 81.31 -26.20
CA VAL A 453 27.44 82.22 -26.96
C VAL A 453 27.54 81.82 -28.45
N ASP A 454 27.05 80.63 -28.79
CA ASP A 454 26.91 80.16 -30.16
C ASP A 454 25.56 80.63 -30.75
N PRO A 455 25.57 81.56 -31.74
CA PRO A 455 24.36 82.09 -32.37
C PRO A 455 23.59 81.03 -33.20
N THR A 456 24.15 79.84 -33.41
CA THR A 456 23.50 78.73 -34.12
C THR A 456 22.78 77.74 -33.19
N SER A 457 22.99 77.85 -31.87
CA SER A 457 22.34 76.97 -30.90
C SER A 457 20.85 77.25 -30.79
N THR A 458 20.02 76.21 -30.91
CA THR A 458 18.57 76.29 -30.67
C THR A 458 18.20 76.12 -29.19
N TYR A 459 19.20 75.98 -28.30
CA TYR A 459 19.02 75.77 -26.86
C TYR A 459 19.88 76.74 -26.02
N SER A 460 19.38 77.14 -24.85
CA SER A 460 20.16 77.83 -23.80
C SER A 460 20.34 76.93 -22.56
N GLN A 461 21.42 77.12 -21.81
CA GLN A 461 21.74 76.34 -20.59
C GLN A 461 21.64 77.22 -19.34
N ASN A 462 20.42 77.44 -18.86
CA ASN A 462 20.18 78.36 -17.76
C ASN A 462 20.49 77.68 -16.42
N LEU A 463 21.12 78.39 -15.47
CA LEU A 463 21.55 77.84 -14.19
C LEU A 463 20.60 78.26 -13.07
N PHE A 464 20.10 77.30 -12.30
CA PHE A 464 19.36 77.51 -11.06
C PHE A 464 20.23 77.05 -9.87
N THR A 465 20.79 78.00 -9.13
CA THR A 465 21.61 77.74 -7.94
C THR A 465 20.72 77.71 -6.71
N ILE A 466 20.55 76.54 -6.10
CA ILE A 466 19.66 76.33 -4.94
C ILE A 466 20.45 76.48 -3.62
N GLY A 467 21.68 75.98 -3.58
CA GLY A 467 22.52 75.99 -2.38
C GLY A 467 22.24 74.78 -1.49
N ASP A 468 21.84 75.02 -0.25
CA ASP A 468 21.53 73.97 0.72
C ASP A 468 20.06 73.58 0.64
N LEU A 469 19.76 72.28 0.62
CA LEU A 469 18.38 71.77 0.58
C LEU A 469 18.20 70.67 1.64
N GLY A 470 17.48 70.99 2.71
CA GLY A 470 17.15 70.08 3.80
C GLY A 470 16.25 68.92 3.36
N VAL A 471 16.10 67.92 4.22
CA VAL A 471 15.26 66.73 3.95
C VAL A 471 13.80 67.16 3.76
N ASN A 472 13.18 66.73 2.66
CA ASN A 472 11.84 67.12 2.20
C ASN A 472 11.64 68.61 1.87
N GLU A 473 12.71 69.41 1.85
CA GLU A 473 12.62 70.80 1.37
C GLU A 473 12.52 70.84 -0.15
N LYS A 474 11.84 71.89 -0.65
CA LYS A 474 11.56 72.08 -2.07
C LYS A 474 12.12 73.40 -2.57
N ALA A 475 12.85 73.34 -3.68
CA ALA A 475 13.17 74.48 -4.52
C ALA A 475 12.32 74.44 -5.79
N ILE A 476 11.66 75.55 -6.13
CA ILE A 476 10.71 75.66 -7.24
C ILE A 476 11.18 76.77 -8.17
N LEU A 477 11.28 76.46 -9.47
CA LEU A 477 11.54 77.39 -10.56
C LEU A 477 10.34 77.40 -11.51
N THR A 478 9.81 78.59 -11.80
CA THR A 478 8.70 78.79 -12.75
C THR A 478 9.16 79.61 -13.96
N ILE A 479 8.89 79.11 -15.17
CA ILE A 479 9.23 79.76 -16.44
C ILE A 479 7.96 79.85 -17.30
N ASN A 480 7.57 81.06 -17.72
CA ASN A 480 6.53 81.26 -18.73
C ASN A 480 7.18 81.48 -20.09
N ALA A 481 6.67 80.84 -21.13
CA ALA A 481 7.23 80.94 -22.48
C ALA A 481 6.17 80.88 -23.57
N ARG A 482 6.32 81.66 -24.64
CA ARG A 482 5.46 81.63 -25.83
C ARG A 482 6.02 80.71 -26.90
N ILE A 483 5.17 79.89 -27.52
CA ILE A 483 5.54 79.06 -28.68
C ILE A 483 5.67 79.96 -29.92
N ILE A 484 6.84 79.92 -30.55
CA ILE A 484 7.16 80.74 -31.75
C ILE A 484 7.33 79.90 -33.02
N LYS A 485 7.37 78.56 -32.93
CA LYS A 485 7.54 77.66 -34.09
C LYS A 485 6.81 76.32 -33.88
N ASN A 486 6.21 75.78 -34.95
CA ASN A 486 5.62 74.43 -34.95
C ASN A 486 6.70 73.35 -34.78
N GLY A 487 6.33 72.24 -34.15
CA GLY A 487 7.18 71.07 -33.97
C GLY A 487 7.15 70.52 -32.55
N ARG A 488 7.99 69.51 -32.31
CA ARG A 488 8.13 68.86 -31.02
C ARG A 488 9.07 69.66 -30.12
N ILE A 489 8.53 70.20 -29.02
CA ILE A 489 9.25 71.07 -28.08
C ILE A 489 9.66 70.23 -26.88
N THR A 490 10.97 70.03 -26.71
CA THR A 490 11.52 69.30 -25.56
C THR A 490 12.21 70.28 -24.62
N ASN A 491 11.81 70.28 -23.34
CA ASN A 491 12.44 71.12 -22.32
C ASN A 491 12.87 70.27 -21.13
N THR A 492 14.12 70.44 -20.70
CA THR A 492 14.81 69.52 -19.79
C THR A 492 15.48 70.29 -18.65
N ALA A 493 15.21 69.86 -17.42
CA ALA A 493 15.87 70.32 -16.21
C ALA A 493 16.73 69.19 -15.64
N GLN A 494 17.98 69.46 -15.24
CA GLN A 494 18.89 68.44 -14.72
C GLN A 494 19.80 68.98 -13.61
N ILE A 495 19.95 68.25 -12.50
CA ILE A 495 20.94 68.57 -11.47
C ILE A 495 22.36 68.49 -12.06
N THR A 496 23.14 69.56 -11.89
CA THR A 496 24.50 69.70 -12.40
C THR A 496 25.56 69.79 -11.32
N ASN A 497 25.18 70.06 -10.06
CA ASN A 497 26.10 69.99 -8.93
C ASN A 497 25.35 69.62 -7.65
N ASN A 498 25.99 68.81 -6.80
CA ASN A 498 25.62 68.52 -5.42
C ASN A 498 26.89 67.99 -4.72
N ALA A 499 27.23 68.52 -3.55
CA ALA A 499 28.41 68.11 -2.78
C ALA A 499 28.15 66.88 -1.89
N VAL A 500 26.89 66.48 -1.73
CA VAL A 500 26.49 65.22 -1.09
C VAL A 500 26.20 64.18 -2.16
N LEU A 501 26.64 62.94 -1.96
CA LEU A 501 26.40 61.87 -2.94
C LEU A 501 24.91 61.67 -3.14
N ASP A 502 24.44 61.78 -4.39
CA ASP A 502 23.11 61.35 -4.80
C ASP A 502 23.21 59.98 -5.47
N PRO A 503 22.84 58.89 -4.77
CA PRO A 503 22.98 57.53 -5.30
C PRO A 503 22.05 57.26 -6.49
N THR A 504 20.98 58.03 -6.63
CA THR A 504 19.92 57.83 -7.62
C THR A 504 20.01 58.89 -8.70
N GLY A 505 21.08 58.88 -9.50
CA GLY A 505 21.21 59.77 -10.68
C GLY A 505 20.04 59.72 -11.68
N LEU A 506 19.14 58.74 -11.58
CA LEU A 506 18.00 58.52 -12.46
C LEU A 506 16.90 59.58 -12.35
N ASN A 507 16.71 60.18 -11.18
CA ASN A 507 15.62 61.13 -10.92
C ASN A 507 16.11 62.60 -10.83
N ASN A 508 17.38 62.81 -11.14
CA ASN A 508 18.05 64.10 -11.23
C ASN A 508 17.75 64.87 -12.52
N LYS A 509 16.85 64.35 -13.36
CA LYS A 509 16.50 64.92 -14.65
C LYS A 509 15.00 64.78 -14.90
N ALA A 510 14.37 65.88 -15.29
CA ALA A 510 12.98 65.88 -15.74
C ALA A 510 12.87 66.50 -17.12
N THR A 511 12.15 65.84 -18.02
CA THR A 511 11.90 66.31 -19.38
C THR A 511 10.41 66.29 -19.66
N VAL A 512 9.92 67.38 -20.25
CA VAL A 512 8.55 67.47 -20.73
C VAL A 512 8.55 67.76 -22.22
N VAL A 513 7.56 67.22 -22.92
CA VAL A 513 7.38 67.38 -24.36
C VAL A 513 6.04 68.06 -24.61
N THR A 514 6.06 69.06 -25.48
CA THR A 514 4.85 69.67 -26.04
C THR A 514 4.89 69.54 -27.56
N ASP A 515 3.85 68.94 -28.15
CA ASP A 515 3.68 68.89 -29.60
C ASP A 515 2.89 70.12 -30.05
N ALA A 516 3.57 71.01 -30.78
CA ALA A 516 2.97 72.20 -31.37
C ALA A 516 2.57 71.92 -32.83
N GLY A 517 1.31 71.52 -33.08
CA GLY A 517 0.78 71.14 -34.40
C GLY A 517 -0.46 70.20 -34.36
N ALA A 518 -0.88 69.66 -35.51
CA ALA A 518 -1.96 68.64 -35.61
C ALA A 518 -1.37 67.21 -35.53
N VAL A 519 -1.85 66.37 -34.61
CA VAL A 519 -1.39 64.98 -34.39
C VAL A 519 -2.51 63.98 -34.75
N PRO A 520 -2.25 62.88 -35.50
CA PRO A 520 -3.25 61.85 -35.79
C PRO A 520 -3.59 61.00 -34.54
N LEU A 521 -4.87 60.69 -34.35
CA LEU A 521 -5.43 59.92 -33.21
C LEU A 521 -6.21 58.70 -33.72
N VAL A 522 -6.05 57.54 -33.08
CA VAL A 522 -6.69 56.26 -33.45
C VAL A 522 -7.45 55.64 -32.25
N ASP A 523 -8.24 54.60 -32.46
CA ASP A 523 -8.91 53.81 -31.39
C ASP A 523 -8.98 52.36 -31.86
N LEU A 524 -7.97 51.57 -31.52
CA LEU A 524 -7.87 50.16 -31.88
C LEU A 524 -8.74 49.32 -30.93
N GLN A 525 -9.22 48.18 -31.40
CA GLN A 525 -10.03 47.27 -30.59
C GLN A 525 -9.76 45.84 -31.05
N ILE A 526 -9.68 44.92 -30.09
CA ILE A 526 -9.63 43.48 -30.35
C ILE A 526 -10.82 42.76 -29.72
N ILE A 527 -11.40 41.83 -30.47
CA ILE A 527 -12.44 40.92 -29.98
C ILE A 527 -12.00 39.49 -30.25
N LYS A 528 -11.98 38.67 -29.21
CA LYS A 528 -11.67 37.24 -29.27
C LYS A 528 -12.90 36.40 -28.94
N LYS A 529 -13.21 35.42 -29.80
CA LYS A 529 -14.31 34.47 -29.58
C LYS A 529 -13.83 33.04 -29.81
N ALA A 530 -14.15 32.12 -28.92
CA ALA A 530 -13.93 30.69 -29.14
C ALA A 530 -15.11 30.10 -29.94
N SER A 531 -14.85 29.07 -30.75
CA SER A 531 -15.87 28.34 -31.51
C SER A 531 -16.90 27.63 -30.62
N SER A 532 -16.52 27.29 -29.39
CA SER A 532 -17.39 26.75 -28.34
C SER A 532 -16.84 27.13 -26.97
N SER A 533 -17.74 27.31 -25.99
CA SER A 533 -17.38 27.47 -24.57
C SER A 533 -17.05 26.14 -23.89
N THR A 534 -17.37 25.01 -24.51
CA THR A 534 -17.08 23.66 -24.01
C THR A 534 -16.47 22.77 -25.10
N ILE A 535 -15.35 22.12 -24.80
CA ILE A 535 -14.59 21.27 -25.73
C ILE A 535 -14.20 19.98 -25.02
N THR A 536 -14.21 18.84 -25.70
CA THR A 536 -13.66 17.60 -25.14
C THR A 536 -12.15 17.56 -25.36
N LEU A 537 -11.39 17.12 -24.37
CA LEU A 537 -9.94 16.94 -24.47
C LEU A 537 -9.59 16.07 -25.68
N GLY A 538 -8.67 16.53 -26.52
CA GLY A 538 -8.32 15.89 -27.79
C GLY A 538 -9.07 16.44 -29.02
N ASN A 539 -10.08 17.30 -28.83
CA ASN A 539 -10.73 18.02 -29.93
C ASN A 539 -10.18 19.44 -30.06
N GLU A 540 -10.07 19.93 -31.28
CA GLU A 540 -9.58 21.28 -31.58
C GLU A 540 -10.61 22.37 -31.17
N VAL A 541 -10.09 23.52 -30.72
CA VAL A 541 -10.84 24.76 -30.53
C VAL A 541 -10.33 25.83 -31.49
N THR A 542 -11.23 26.58 -32.12
CA THR A 542 -10.87 27.68 -33.01
C THR A 542 -11.23 29.02 -32.37
N TYR A 543 -10.25 29.90 -32.21
CA TYR A 543 -10.43 31.27 -31.79
C TYR A 543 -10.54 32.18 -33.02
N THR A 544 -11.55 33.03 -33.06
CA THR A 544 -11.68 34.11 -34.05
C THR A 544 -11.25 35.42 -33.39
N LEU A 545 -10.23 36.06 -33.95
CA LEU A 545 -9.72 37.37 -33.53
C LEU A 545 -10.20 38.42 -34.54
N THR A 546 -10.85 39.48 -34.07
CA THR A 546 -11.35 40.59 -34.90
C THR A 546 -10.72 41.89 -34.42
N ALA A 547 -9.90 42.51 -35.28
CA ALA A 547 -9.24 43.78 -35.04
C ALA A 547 -9.99 44.91 -35.74
N ARG A 548 -10.22 46.02 -35.05
CA ARG A 548 -10.96 47.18 -35.56
C ARG A 548 -10.27 48.49 -35.20
N ASN A 549 -10.37 49.51 -36.06
CA ASN A 549 -10.03 50.89 -35.75
C ASN A 549 -11.31 51.73 -35.70
N ASN A 550 -11.79 52.06 -34.50
CA ASN A 550 -12.95 52.92 -34.24
C ASN A 550 -12.60 54.41 -34.27
N GLY A 551 -11.32 54.77 -34.45
CA GLY A 551 -10.81 56.13 -34.33
C GLY A 551 -11.00 56.97 -35.61
N PRO A 552 -10.76 58.29 -35.52
CA PRO A 552 -11.01 59.22 -36.62
C PRO A 552 -9.92 59.21 -37.71
N THR A 553 -8.77 58.59 -37.47
CA THR A 553 -7.65 58.54 -38.44
C THR A 553 -7.11 57.12 -38.65
N ASN A 554 -6.30 56.92 -39.70
CA ASN A 554 -5.73 55.62 -40.03
C ASN A 554 -4.62 55.23 -39.05
N ALA A 555 -4.63 53.97 -38.60
CA ALA A 555 -3.57 53.39 -37.77
C ALA A 555 -2.50 52.73 -38.63
N THR A 556 -1.24 52.82 -38.22
CA THR A 556 -0.08 52.17 -38.83
C THR A 556 0.68 51.33 -37.80
N GLY A 557 1.48 50.37 -38.28
CA GLY A 557 2.19 49.43 -37.41
C GLY A 557 1.28 48.51 -36.59
N VAL A 558 0.06 48.26 -37.06
CA VAL A 558 -0.94 47.50 -36.28
C VAL A 558 -0.53 46.02 -36.18
N VAL A 559 -0.41 45.52 -34.94
CA VAL A 559 -0.07 44.13 -34.64
C VAL A 559 -1.00 43.62 -33.54
N VAL A 560 -1.51 42.40 -33.72
CA VAL A 560 -2.20 41.64 -32.68
C VAL A 560 -1.30 40.53 -32.18
N THR A 561 -1.18 40.40 -30.87
CA THR A 561 -0.38 39.38 -30.18
C THR A 561 -1.30 38.52 -29.31
N ASP A 562 -1.26 37.20 -29.51
CA ASP A 562 -2.02 36.21 -28.75
C ASP A 562 -1.05 35.21 -28.12
N VAL A 563 -0.91 35.26 -26.79
CA VAL A 563 -0.08 34.30 -26.06
C VAL A 563 -0.97 33.12 -25.72
N LEU A 564 -0.83 32.02 -26.47
CA LEU A 564 -1.58 30.80 -26.19
C LEU A 564 -1.22 30.31 -24.78
N ALA A 565 -2.25 30.04 -23.97
CA ALA A 565 -2.05 29.37 -22.69
C ALA A 565 -1.23 28.08 -22.87
N SER A 566 -0.36 27.76 -21.91
CA SER A 566 0.51 26.56 -21.94
C SER A 566 -0.27 25.25 -22.10
N ASP A 567 -1.55 25.27 -21.75
CA ASP A 567 -2.50 24.17 -21.80
C ASP A 567 -3.10 23.95 -23.21
N LEU A 568 -2.75 24.81 -24.17
CA LEU A 568 -3.17 24.76 -25.58
C LEU A 568 -1.95 24.52 -26.48
N LYS A 569 -2.08 23.59 -27.41
CA LYS A 569 -1.11 23.37 -28.47
C LYS A 569 -1.57 24.06 -29.75
N TYR A 570 -0.77 24.95 -30.33
CA TYR A 570 -1.06 25.53 -31.65
C TYR A 570 -1.20 24.45 -32.72
N VAL A 571 -2.23 24.56 -33.56
CA VAL A 571 -2.44 23.66 -34.71
C VAL A 571 -2.26 24.41 -36.02
N ARG A 572 -3.06 25.46 -36.25
CA ARG A 572 -3.05 26.23 -37.50
C ARG A 572 -3.68 27.60 -37.31
N SER A 573 -3.39 28.51 -38.24
CA SER A 573 -4.08 29.78 -38.40
C SER A 573 -4.56 29.94 -39.84
N SER A 574 -5.63 30.73 -40.03
CA SER A 574 -6.09 31.11 -41.36
C SER A 574 -6.53 32.57 -41.38
N PRO A 575 -5.87 33.44 -42.18
CA PRO A 575 -4.64 33.18 -42.97
C PRO A 575 -3.45 32.68 -42.11
N GLU A 576 -2.44 32.09 -42.75
CA GLU A 576 -1.25 31.61 -42.02
C GLU A 576 -0.44 32.78 -41.45
N GLY A 577 -0.26 32.80 -40.13
CA GLY A 577 0.51 33.83 -39.42
C GLY A 577 1.79 33.30 -38.76
N GLN A 578 2.48 34.17 -38.03
CA GLN A 578 3.74 33.82 -37.37
C GLN A 578 3.49 33.33 -35.95
N PHE A 579 3.71 32.03 -35.72
CA PHE A 579 3.69 31.43 -34.39
C PHE A 579 5.12 31.15 -33.91
N ASP A 580 5.50 31.76 -32.79
CA ASP A 580 6.74 31.46 -32.10
C ASP A 580 6.50 30.39 -31.03
N ALA A 581 6.95 29.18 -31.32
CA ALA A 581 6.80 28.03 -30.43
C ALA A 581 7.60 28.15 -29.12
N SER A 582 8.63 29.00 -29.06
CA SER A 582 9.45 29.19 -27.86
C SER A 582 8.75 30.05 -26.80
N THR A 583 7.97 31.03 -27.26
CA THR A 583 7.21 31.96 -26.41
C THR A 583 5.72 31.62 -26.35
N GLY A 584 5.24 30.66 -27.15
CA GLY A 584 3.82 30.33 -27.26
C GLY A 584 2.99 31.46 -27.89
N THR A 585 3.64 32.39 -28.60
CA THR A 585 3.03 33.64 -29.04
C THR A 585 2.70 33.60 -30.52
N TYR A 586 1.44 33.86 -30.85
CA TYR A 586 0.98 34.09 -32.21
C TYR A 586 0.93 35.60 -32.50
N SER A 587 1.63 36.02 -33.55
CA SER A 587 1.68 37.42 -34.00
C SER A 587 0.99 37.59 -35.35
N TRP A 588 -0.02 38.45 -35.38
CA TRP A 588 -0.74 38.85 -36.58
C TRP A 588 -0.42 40.29 -36.94
N ILE A 589 0.43 40.45 -37.97
CA ILE A 589 0.85 41.75 -38.49
C ILE A 589 -0.20 42.25 -39.49
N ILE A 590 -0.96 43.27 -39.11
CA ILE A 590 -1.98 43.91 -39.95
C ILE A 590 -1.36 45.04 -40.78
N GLY A 591 -0.34 45.72 -40.23
CA GLY A 591 0.33 46.83 -40.91
C GLY A 591 -0.47 48.12 -40.78
N SER A 592 -1.43 48.38 -41.68
CA SER A 592 -2.27 49.58 -41.62
C SER A 592 -3.75 49.23 -41.48
N LEU A 593 -4.47 49.93 -40.61
CA LEU A 593 -5.91 49.75 -40.43
C LEU A 593 -6.62 51.10 -40.54
N ALA A 594 -7.38 51.29 -41.63
CA ALA A 594 -8.04 52.57 -41.90
C ALA A 594 -9.12 52.90 -40.85
N ALA A 595 -9.46 54.18 -40.70
CA ALA A 595 -10.54 54.61 -39.82
C ALA A 595 -11.86 53.90 -40.16
N GLY A 596 -12.48 53.26 -39.17
CA GLY A 596 -13.70 52.48 -39.30
C GLY A 596 -13.53 51.06 -39.86
N GLN A 597 -12.33 50.63 -40.26
CA GLN A 597 -12.07 49.32 -40.85
C GLN A 597 -11.98 48.22 -39.78
N GLU A 598 -12.45 47.01 -40.13
CA GLU A 598 -12.20 45.78 -39.37
C GLU A 598 -11.56 44.69 -40.24
N THR A 599 -10.87 43.76 -39.60
CA THR A 599 -10.32 42.55 -40.23
C THR A 599 -10.32 41.40 -39.21
N SER A 600 -10.24 40.15 -39.67
CA SER A 600 -10.29 38.98 -38.78
C SER A 600 -9.34 37.85 -39.20
N ILE A 601 -8.89 37.08 -38.21
CA ILE A 601 -8.09 35.86 -38.40
C ILE A 601 -8.63 34.74 -37.50
N THR A 602 -8.41 33.49 -37.90
CA THR A 602 -8.72 32.33 -37.07
C THR A 602 -7.44 31.65 -36.58
N LEU A 603 -7.45 31.23 -35.31
CA LEU A 603 -6.36 30.56 -34.61
C LEU A 603 -6.90 29.27 -34.00
N THR A 604 -6.48 28.12 -34.51
CA THR A 604 -6.90 26.80 -34.02
C THR A 604 -5.85 26.20 -33.11
N ALA A 605 -6.27 25.74 -31.95
CA ALA A 605 -5.43 25.10 -30.95
C ALA A 605 -6.08 23.81 -30.41
N LEU A 606 -5.26 22.92 -29.86
CA LEU A 606 -5.65 21.65 -29.29
C LEU A 606 -5.40 21.67 -27.78
N PRO A 607 -6.43 21.64 -26.92
CA PRO A 607 -6.25 21.52 -25.48
C PRO A 607 -5.48 20.24 -25.12
N GLN A 608 -4.54 20.37 -24.18
CA GLN A 608 -3.68 19.26 -23.71
C GLN A 608 -4.04 18.79 -22.29
N ILE A 609 -4.90 19.54 -21.59
CA ILE A 609 -5.36 19.24 -20.24
C ILE A 609 -6.85 19.57 -20.10
N ALA A 610 -7.60 18.74 -19.36
CA ALA A 610 -8.96 19.05 -18.97
C ALA A 610 -8.99 20.12 -17.88
N GLY A 611 -10.02 20.96 -17.87
CA GLY A 611 -10.14 22.07 -16.94
C GLY A 611 -10.59 23.36 -17.62
N GLN A 612 -10.39 24.48 -16.94
CA GLN A 612 -10.76 25.80 -17.48
C GLN A 612 -9.52 26.47 -18.06
N ILE A 613 -9.58 26.87 -19.32
CA ILE A 613 -8.46 27.52 -20.03
C ILE A 613 -8.89 28.92 -20.45
N ALA A 614 -8.16 29.94 -19.98
CA ALA A 614 -8.26 31.32 -20.44
C ALA A 614 -7.26 31.56 -21.57
N ASN A 615 -7.66 32.24 -22.64
CA ASN A 615 -6.75 32.68 -23.69
C ASN A 615 -7.00 34.15 -24.04
N SER A 616 -5.93 34.92 -24.24
CA SER A 616 -5.99 36.38 -24.38
C SER A 616 -5.24 36.90 -25.60
N ALA A 617 -5.75 37.97 -26.20
CA ALA A 617 -5.11 38.67 -27.32
C ALA A 617 -5.07 40.17 -27.05
N VAL A 618 -3.98 40.82 -27.47
CA VAL A 618 -3.73 42.26 -27.34
C VAL A 618 -3.48 42.87 -28.72
N ILE A 619 -3.95 44.10 -28.96
CA ILE A 619 -3.67 44.88 -30.18
C ILE A 619 -2.86 46.14 -29.85
N ALA A 620 -1.97 46.56 -30.77
CA ALA A 620 -1.19 47.80 -30.65
C ALA A 620 -0.91 48.44 -32.02
N GLY A 621 -0.63 49.74 -32.06
CA GLY A 621 -0.24 50.52 -33.26
C GLY A 621 0.74 51.66 -32.93
N ASN A 622 1.13 52.44 -33.95
CA ASN A 622 2.12 53.52 -33.82
C ASN A 622 1.53 54.85 -33.33
N GLU A 623 0.26 55.12 -33.63
CA GLU A 623 -0.44 56.34 -33.27
C GLU A 623 -0.96 56.28 -31.82
N LEU A 624 -1.29 57.44 -31.26
CA LEU A 624 -1.87 57.52 -29.92
C LEU A 624 -3.31 57.00 -29.93
N ASP A 625 -3.56 55.97 -29.12
CA ASP A 625 -4.88 55.38 -28.93
C ASP A 625 -5.76 56.19 -27.97
N LEU A 626 -7.01 56.41 -28.33
CA LEU A 626 -8.01 57.15 -27.55
C LEU A 626 -8.64 56.33 -26.42
N ILE A 627 -8.75 55.01 -26.54
CA ILE A 627 -9.46 54.14 -25.60
C ILE A 627 -8.69 52.83 -25.37
N SER A 628 -7.60 52.86 -24.62
CA SER A 628 -6.80 51.63 -24.38
C SER A 628 -7.49 50.48 -23.63
N GLY A 629 -8.73 50.66 -23.15
CA GLY A 629 -9.49 49.64 -22.43
C GLY A 629 -10.09 48.53 -23.30
N ASN A 630 -10.13 48.71 -24.62
CA ASN A 630 -10.64 47.73 -25.59
C ASN A 630 -9.52 47.02 -26.39
N ASP A 631 -8.26 47.24 -25.99
CA ASP A 631 -7.06 46.68 -26.62
C ASP A 631 -6.72 45.26 -26.16
N LEU A 632 -7.46 44.71 -25.19
CA LEU A 632 -7.30 43.35 -24.65
C LEU A 632 -8.63 42.60 -24.74
N SER A 633 -8.58 41.36 -25.24
CA SER A 633 -9.75 40.46 -25.23
C SER A 633 -9.37 39.08 -24.73
N GLU A 634 -10.03 38.63 -23.66
CA GLU A 634 -9.89 37.29 -23.08
C GLU A 634 -11.14 36.45 -23.31
N VAL A 635 -10.96 35.17 -23.59
CA VAL A 635 -12.04 34.18 -23.61
C VAL A 635 -11.66 32.96 -22.78
N VAL A 636 -12.63 32.42 -22.05
CA VAL A 636 -12.44 31.26 -21.20
C VAL A 636 -13.28 30.10 -21.72
N ILE A 637 -12.66 28.93 -21.89
CA ILE A 637 -13.34 27.69 -22.30
C ILE A 637 -13.24 26.64 -21.20
N CYS A 638 -14.21 25.73 -21.16
CA CYS A 638 -14.19 24.53 -20.34
C CYS A 638 -13.83 23.31 -21.19
N VAL A 639 -12.74 22.64 -20.82
CA VAL A 639 -12.29 21.40 -21.45
C VAL A 639 -12.76 20.22 -20.62
N ALA A 640 -13.71 19.45 -21.15
CA ALA A 640 -14.18 18.21 -20.56
C ALA A 640 -13.14 17.10 -20.80
N PRO A 641 -12.89 16.20 -19.83
CA PRO A 641 -12.03 15.04 -20.06
C PRO A 641 -12.53 14.17 -21.21
N SER A 642 -11.61 13.47 -21.90
CA SER A 642 -11.96 12.42 -22.85
C SER A 642 -12.66 11.25 -22.14
N LYS A 643 -13.40 10.45 -22.90
CA LYS A 643 -13.99 9.22 -22.35
C LYS A 643 -12.86 8.26 -21.92
N PRO A 644 -12.88 7.71 -20.69
CA PRO A 644 -11.83 6.80 -20.22
C PRO A 644 -11.81 5.51 -21.03
N VAL A 645 -10.62 4.97 -21.27
CA VAL A 645 -10.39 3.70 -21.94
C VAL A 645 -10.06 2.64 -20.89
N LEU A 646 -10.77 1.52 -20.92
CA LEU A 646 -10.48 0.39 -20.04
C LEU A 646 -9.14 -0.26 -20.44
N VAL A 647 -8.14 -0.17 -19.57
CA VAL A 647 -6.80 -0.75 -19.80
C VAL A 647 -6.66 -2.15 -19.18
N ALA A 648 -7.38 -2.43 -18.10
CA ALA A 648 -7.42 -3.75 -17.49
C ALA A 648 -8.79 -4.03 -16.83
N GLY A 649 -9.26 -5.26 -16.92
CA GLY A 649 -10.52 -5.68 -16.30
C GLY A 649 -11.14 -6.90 -16.97
N LYS A 650 -11.49 -7.91 -16.17
CA LYS A 650 -12.15 -9.14 -16.65
C LYS A 650 -13.63 -8.86 -16.90
N LYS A 651 -14.13 -9.16 -18.12
CA LYS A 651 -15.53 -8.94 -18.52
C LYS A 651 -16.45 -10.13 -18.24
N GLU A 652 -15.89 -11.31 -17.97
CA GLU A 652 -16.63 -12.49 -17.51
C GLU A 652 -16.05 -12.95 -16.17
N VAL A 653 -16.86 -12.99 -15.11
CA VAL A 653 -16.38 -13.19 -13.73
C VAL A 653 -17.23 -14.23 -13.03
N CYS A 654 -16.67 -14.89 -12.02
CA CYS A 654 -17.39 -15.83 -11.17
C CYS A 654 -17.77 -15.16 -9.84
N VAL A 655 -18.89 -15.57 -9.24
CA VAL A 655 -19.19 -15.21 -7.85
C VAL A 655 -18.02 -15.67 -6.95
N GLY A 656 -17.51 -14.77 -6.12
CA GLY A 656 -16.32 -14.96 -5.31
C GLY A 656 -15.04 -14.37 -5.89
N ASP A 657 -15.01 -14.02 -7.18
CA ASP A 657 -13.85 -13.40 -7.82
C ASP A 657 -13.52 -12.04 -7.16
N ILE A 658 -12.22 -11.77 -7.01
CA ILE A 658 -11.68 -10.45 -6.74
C ILE A 658 -11.01 -9.96 -8.02
N ILE A 659 -11.52 -8.88 -8.60
CA ILE A 659 -11.10 -8.37 -9.90
C ILE A 659 -10.67 -6.91 -9.79
N THR A 660 -9.68 -6.56 -10.60
CA THR A 660 -9.18 -5.19 -10.72
C THR A 660 -9.66 -4.60 -12.04
N PHE A 661 -10.25 -3.42 -11.99
CA PHE A 661 -10.53 -2.59 -13.16
C PHE A 661 -9.62 -1.37 -13.14
N SER A 662 -8.97 -1.10 -14.27
CA SER A 662 -8.11 0.06 -14.45
C SER A 662 -8.46 0.78 -15.75
N VAL A 663 -8.42 2.10 -15.71
CA VAL A 663 -8.57 2.99 -16.87
C VAL A 663 -7.28 3.78 -17.12
N ASP A 664 -7.15 4.35 -18.31
CA ASP A 664 -6.07 5.25 -18.65
C ASP A 664 -6.09 6.53 -17.79
N ASN A 665 -4.91 7.11 -17.56
CA ASN A 665 -4.82 8.41 -16.90
C ASN A 665 -5.11 9.51 -17.93
N ILE A 666 -5.93 10.49 -17.55
CA ILE A 666 -6.31 11.61 -18.41
C ILE A 666 -5.78 12.90 -17.78
N ASN A 667 -5.06 13.72 -18.56
CA ASN A 667 -4.52 14.98 -18.07
C ASN A 667 -5.64 15.92 -17.62
N GLY A 668 -5.54 16.46 -16.40
CA GLY A 668 -6.57 17.35 -15.83
C GLY A 668 -7.74 16.60 -15.17
N VAL A 669 -7.59 15.30 -14.91
CA VAL A 669 -8.52 14.50 -14.11
C VAL A 669 -7.94 14.24 -12.73
N THR A 670 -8.69 14.56 -11.68
CA THR A 670 -8.26 14.38 -10.28
C THR A 670 -8.55 12.99 -9.73
N GLY A 671 -9.44 12.24 -10.40
CA GLY A 671 -9.80 10.87 -10.06
C GLY A 671 -10.95 10.36 -10.91
N PHE A 672 -11.40 9.15 -10.62
CA PHE A 672 -12.53 8.54 -11.32
C PHE A 672 -13.62 8.14 -10.33
N GLN A 673 -14.87 8.45 -10.67
CA GLN A 673 -16.04 7.99 -9.96
C GLN A 673 -16.49 6.65 -10.52
N TYR A 674 -16.48 5.62 -9.67
CA TYR A 674 -16.96 4.29 -10.00
C TYR A 674 -18.36 4.09 -9.40
N VAL A 675 -19.33 3.79 -10.26
CA VAL A 675 -20.66 3.34 -9.85
C VAL A 675 -20.69 1.82 -10.02
N LEU A 676 -20.72 1.12 -8.89
CA LEU A 676 -20.75 -0.34 -8.85
C LEU A 676 -22.19 -0.87 -8.82
N PRO A 677 -22.50 -1.93 -9.57
CA PRO A 677 -23.81 -2.57 -9.54
C PRO A 677 -23.98 -3.41 -8.26
N VAL A 678 -25.21 -3.83 -7.97
CA VAL A 678 -25.51 -4.71 -6.84
C VAL A 678 -24.66 -5.99 -6.93
N GLY A 679 -24.09 -6.38 -5.79
CA GLY A 679 -23.22 -7.53 -5.63
C GLY A 679 -21.76 -7.31 -6.01
N PHE A 680 -21.36 -6.06 -6.28
CA PHE A 680 -19.97 -5.66 -6.48
C PHE A 680 -19.56 -4.71 -5.37
N THR A 681 -18.60 -5.14 -4.55
CA THR A 681 -18.13 -4.34 -3.41
C THR A 681 -16.69 -3.89 -3.63
N LYS A 682 -16.43 -2.58 -3.51
CA LYS A 682 -15.07 -2.03 -3.55
C LYS A 682 -14.28 -2.55 -2.34
N ILE A 683 -13.12 -3.16 -2.58
CA ILE A 683 -12.16 -3.55 -1.54
C ILE A 683 -11.14 -2.43 -1.33
N THR A 684 -10.46 -2.05 -2.41
CA THR A 684 -9.38 -1.06 -2.40
C THR A 684 -9.24 -0.43 -3.80
N GLY A 685 -8.32 0.51 -3.97
CA GLY A 685 -8.03 1.12 -5.25
C GLY A 685 -7.44 2.52 -5.14
N SER A 686 -6.74 2.93 -6.20
CA SER A 686 -6.24 4.29 -6.41
C SER A 686 -7.18 5.07 -7.33
N ASN A 687 -6.77 6.27 -7.78
CA ASN A 687 -7.58 7.13 -8.62
C ASN A 687 -8.06 6.44 -9.92
N SER A 688 -7.16 5.82 -10.69
CA SER A 688 -7.48 5.17 -11.98
C SER A 688 -7.66 3.66 -11.91
N THR A 689 -7.62 3.06 -10.71
CA THR A 689 -7.74 1.61 -10.53
C THR A 689 -8.62 1.27 -9.32
N ILE A 690 -9.59 0.39 -9.51
CA ILE A 690 -10.45 -0.13 -8.44
C ILE A 690 -10.34 -1.65 -8.35
N VAL A 691 -10.30 -2.19 -7.14
CA VAL A 691 -10.39 -3.62 -6.84
C VAL A 691 -11.76 -3.89 -6.26
N VAL A 692 -12.52 -4.81 -6.86
CA VAL A 692 -13.88 -5.16 -6.46
C VAL A 692 -14.02 -6.65 -6.21
N LYS A 693 -14.80 -7.02 -5.21
CA LYS A 693 -15.24 -8.39 -4.93
C LYS A 693 -16.64 -8.61 -5.50
N VAL A 694 -16.84 -9.74 -6.17
CA VAL A 694 -18.15 -10.17 -6.67
C VAL A 694 -18.79 -11.13 -5.67
N ASP A 695 -19.99 -10.80 -5.18
CA ASP A 695 -20.74 -11.64 -4.25
C ASP A 695 -21.94 -12.35 -4.91
N ASP A 696 -22.65 -13.13 -4.12
CA ASP A 696 -23.76 -13.98 -4.54
C ASP A 696 -25.03 -13.19 -4.91
N THR A 697 -25.11 -11.89 -4.63
CA THR A 697 -26.22 -11.02 -5.03
C THR A 697 -26.01 -10.41 -6.42
N ALA A 698 -24.83 -10.61 -7.03
CA ALA A 698 -24.47 -10.05 -8.33
C ALA A 698 -25.36 -10.59 -9.48
N LYS A 699 -25.84 -9.68 -10.33
CA LYS A 699 -26.71 -10.02 -11.47
C LYS A 699 -25.88 -10.46 -12.69
N ALA A 700 -26.47 -11.28 -13.56
CA ALA A 700 -25.79 -11.88 -14.71
C ALA A 700 -25.26 -10.87 -15.74
N ASN A 701 -25.85 -9.67 -15.83
CA ASN A 701 -25.45 -8.58 -16.73
C ASN A 701 -25.30 -7.28 -15.91
N SER A 702 -24.21 -7.19 -15.16
CA SER A 702 -23.94 -6.08 -14.27
C SER A 702 -23.13 -4.99 -14.97
N GLU A 703 -23.49 -3.73 -14.76
CA GLU A 703 -22.82 -2.58 -15.39
C GLU A 703 -21.99 -1.80 -14.38
N ILE A 704 -20.71 -1.60 -14.67
CA ILE A 704 -19.85 -0.68 -13.93
C ILE A 704 -19.70 0.60 -14.76
N SER A 705 -20.07 1.75 -14.20
CA SER A 705 -19.87 3.05 -14.82
C SER A 705 -18.66 3.74 -14.21
N ILE A 706 -17.73 4.20 -15.06
CA ILE A 706 -16.48 4.86 -14.67
C ILE A 706 -16.46 6.25 -15.29
N SER A 707 -16.60 7.28 -14.46
CA SER A 707 -16.65 8.68 -14.92
C SER A 707 -15.37 9.42 -14.50
N PRO A 708 -14.69 10.15 -15.39
CA PRO A 708 -13.59 11.01 -14.96
C PRO A 708 -14.10 12.16 -14.08
N ILE A 709 -13.27 12.69 -13.19
CA ILE A 709 -13.56 13.87 -12.38
C ILE A 709 -12.68 15.01 -12.88
N ASN A 710 -13.30 16.03 -13.48
CA ASN A 710 -12.60 17.20 -13.98
C ASN A 710 -11.92 17.94 -12.81
N ILE A 711 -10.66 18.36 -12.99
CA ILE A 711 -9.93 19.15 -11.99
C ILE A 711 -10.63 20.47 -11.65
N ASN A 712 -11.40 21.01 -12.61
CA ASN A 712 -12.20 22.20 -12.40
C ASN A 712 -13.69 21.84 -12.29
N SER A 713 -14.27 22.07 -11.12
CA SER A 713 -15.68 21.74 -10.81
C SER A 713 -16.71 22.59 -11.59
N LYS A 714 -16.29 23.67 -12.25
CA LYS A 714 -17.15 24.45 -13.16
C LYS A 714 -17.25 23.82 -14.55
N CYS A 715 -16.37 22.87 -14.88
CA CYS A 715 -16.35 22.17 -16.15
C CYS A 715 -16.93 20.76 -15.99
N SER A 716 -17.56 20.24 -17.06
CA SER A 716 -18.17 18.91 -17.01
C SER A 716 -17.12 17.80 -16.86
N ASN A 717 -17.51 16.73 -16.16
CA ASN A 717 -16.72 15.54 -15.90
C ASN A 717 -16.43 14.67 -17.13
N GLY A 718 -17.03 14.95 -18.29
CA GLY A 718 -16.88 14.13 -19.49
C GLY A 718 -17.80 12.91 -19.50
N GLU A 719 -17.68 12.08 -20.54
CA GLU A 719 -18.50 10.88 -20.69
C GLU A 719 -17.98 9.71 -19.87
N SER A 720 -18.90 8.91 -19.31
CA SER A 720 -18.56 7.69 -18.57
C SER A 720 -18.20 6.53 -19.51
N GLN A 721 -17.23 5.72 -19.08
CA GLN A 721 -16.98 4.39 -19.64
C GLN A 721 -17.90 3.37 -18.96
N ILE A 722 -18.69 2.65 -19.76
CA ILE A 722 -19.58 1.59 -19.27
C ILE A 722 -18.93 0.23 -19.53
N VAL A 723 -18.70 -0.55 -18.47
CA VAL A 723 -18.15 -1.90 -18.55
C VAL A 723 -19.26 -2.89 -18.24
N GLN A 724 -19.64 -3.67 -19.26
CA GLN A 724 -20.57 -4.79 -19.13
C GLN A 724 -19.82 -6.00 -18.55
N VAL A 725 -20.28 -6.51 -17.41
CA VAL A 725 -19.69 -7.65 -16.72
C VAL A 725 -20.70 -8.79 -16.65
N LYS A 726 -20.35 -9.92 -17.27
CA LYS A 726 -21.11 -11.16 -17.20
C LYS A 726 -20.72 -11.94 -15.95
N VAL A 727 -21.69 -12.20 -15.08
CA VAL A 727 -21.47 -12.92 -13.81
C VAL A 727 -21.94 -14.37 -13.93
N ASN A 728 -20.99 -15.29 -13.82
CA ASN A 728 -21.19 -16.72 -13.82
C ASN A 728 -21.20 -17.27 -12.37
N ARG A 729 -21.85 -18.42 -12.17
CA ARG A 729 -22.02 -19.04 -10.85
C ARG A 729 -21.54 -20.50 -10.89
N PRO A 730 -21.07 -21.05 -9.76
CA PRO A 730 -20.96 -22.49 -9.61
C PRO A 730 -22.31 -23.17 -9.93
N PRO A 731 -22.29 -24.43 -10.41
CA PRO A 731 -23.53 -25.16 -10.68
C PRO A 731 -24.36 -25.32 -9.40
N ALA A 732 -25.65 -25.60 -9.54
CA ALA A 732 -26.47 -25.91 -8.37
C ALA A 732 -26.07 -27.26 -7.74
N LEU A 733 -26.49 -27.48 -6.49
CA LEU A 733 -26.34 -28.77 -5.82
C LEU A 733 -27.03 -29.87 -6.67
N PRO A 734 -26.36 -30.99 -6.96
CA PRO A 734 -26.95 -32.08 -7.72
C PRO A 734 -28.10 -32.75 -6.94
N GLY A 735 -29.11 -33.22 -7.66
CA GLY A 735 -30.24 -33.96 -7.08
C GLY A 735 -29.85 -35.34 -6.53
N GLN A 736 -30.84 -36.15 -6.17
CA GLN A 736 -30.58 -37.52 -5.68
C GLN A 736 -30.05 -38.43 -6.80
N ILE A 737 -29.09 -39.29 -6.48
CA ILE A 737 -28.62 -40.35 -7.38
C ILE A 737 -29.71 -41.41 -7.50
N THR A 738 -30.16 -41.66 -8.72
CA THR A 738 -31.09 -42.74 -9.03
C THR A 738 -30.30 -44.05 -9.10
N SER A 739 -30.69 -45.04 -8.29
CA SER A 739 -30.06 -46.35 -8.20
C SER A 739 -30.99 -47.49 -8.65
N PRO A 740 -30.44 -48.58 -9.21
CA PRO A 740 -31.20 -49.81 -9.49
C PRO A 740 -31.76 -50.49 -8.22
N LEU A 741 -32.83 -51.28 -8.35
CA LEU A 741 -33.50 -51.96 -7.23
C LEU A 741 -32.70 -53.14 -6.62
N ALA A 742 -31.89 -53.84 -7.43
CA ALA A 742 -31.05 -54.94 -6.97
C ALA A 742 -29.63 -54.81 -7.55
N VAL A 743 -28.63 -54.88 -6.67
CA VAL A 743 -27.22 -54.70 -7.00
C VAL A 743 -26.50 -56.03 -6.73
N CYS A 744 -26.08 -56.71 -7.79
CA CYS A 744 -25.43 -58.01 -7.73
C CYS A 744 -23.95 -57.90 -8.10
N VAL A 745 -23.08 -58.57 -7.34
CA VAL A 745 -21.62 -58.60 -7.63
C VAL A 745 -21.39 -59.11 -9.06
N GLY A 746 -20.56 -58.41 -9.83
CA GLY A 746 -20.23 -58.75 -11.21
C GLY A 746 -21.25 -58.33 -12.26
N SER A 747 -22.39 -57.74 -11.86
CA SER A 747 -23.35 -57.14 -12.81
C SER A 747 -22.94 -55.72 -13.22
N GLU A 748 -23.35 -55.29 -14.41
CA GLU A 748 -23.25 -53.89 -14.81
C GLU A 748 -24.52 -53.13 -14.42
N GLN A 749 -24.34 -51.98 -13.77
CA GLN A 749 -25.42 -51.15 -13.23
C GLN A 749 -25.25 -49.71 -13.67
N THR A 750 -26.37 -49.02 -13.89
CA THR A 750 -26.36 -47.61 -14.31
C THR A 750 -26.85 -46.72 -13.16
N TYR A 751 -26.08 -45.68 -12.86
CA TYR A 751 -26.41 -44.65 -11.88
C TYR A 751 -26.50 -43.31 -12.59
N THR A 752 -27.54 -42.53 -12.28
CA THR A 752 -27.80 -41.27 -12.97
C THR A 752 -28.32 -40.20 -12.02
N ILE A 753 -28.02 -38.95 -12.35
CA ILE A 753 -28.66 -37.76 -11.77
C ILE A 753 -29.30 -36.94 -12.89
N ALA A 754 -30.31 -36.14 -12.55
CA ALA A 754 -30.83 -35.14 -13.48
C ALA A 754 -29.70 -34.19 -13.92
N PRO A 755 -29.62 -33.78 -15.20
CA PRO A 755 -28.63 -32.82 -15.67
C PRO A 755 -28.68 -31.54 -14.83
N VAL A 756 -27.51 -31.11 -14.33
CA VAL A 756 -27.39 -29.87 -13.52
C VAL A 756 -27.09 -28.71 -14.46
N ALA A 757 -27.95 -27.70 -14.46
CA ALA A 757 -27.76 -26.50 -15.28
C ALA A 757 -26.43 -25.80 -14.94
N GLY A 758 -25.62 -25.53 -15.96
CA GLY A 758 -24.33 -24.85 -15.83
C GLY A 758 -23.18 -25.73 -15.31
N ALA A 759 -23.36 -27.05 -15.16
CA ALA A 759 -22.28 -27.98 -14.86
C ALA A 759 -21.55 -28.43 -16.12
N ASP A 760 -20.23 -28.27 -16.14
CA ASP A 760 -19.36 -28.71 -17.25
C ASP A 760 -18.74 -30.08 -16.97
N ASN A 761 -18.70 -30.49 -15.70
CA ASN A 761 -18.03 -31.71 -15.28
C ASN A 761 -18.79 -32.44 -14.15
N TYR A 762 -18.73 -33.77 -14.19
CA TYR A 762 -19.34 -34.68 -13.22
C TYR A 762 -18.29 -35.72 -12.77
N THR A 763 -17.77 -35.57 -11.55
CA THR A 763 -16.76 -36.50 -11.02
C THR A 763 -17.44 -37.55 -10.15
N TRP A 764 -17.53 -38.77 -10.65
CA TRP A 764 -18.08 -39.90 -9.91
C TRP A 764 -17.02 -40.65 -9.10
N THR A 765 -17.39 -41.05 -7.89
CA THR A 765 -16.56 -41.87 -6.98
C THR A 765 -17.32 -43.14 -6.61
N LEU A 766 -16.64 -44.29 -6.66
CA LEU A 766 -17.21 -45.60 -6.38
C LEU A 766 -16.64 -46.23 -5.09
N PRO A 767 -17.32 -47.22 -4.49
CA PRO A 767 -16.73 -48.09 -3.48
C PRO A 767 -15.49 -48.83 -4.00
N ALA A 768 -14.64 -49.30 -3.09
CA ALA A 768 -13.48 -50.11 -3.44
C ALA A 768 -13.88 -51.36 -4.25
N ASN A 769 -13.03 -51.78 -5.19
CA ASN A 769 -13.28 -52.91 -6.11
C ASN A 769 -14.44 -52.77 -7.11
N TRP A 770 -15.15 -51.63 -7.16
CA TRP A 770 -16.07 -51.31 -8.25
C TRP A 770 -15.33 -50.59 -9.37
N GLN A 771 -15.84 -50.67 -10.61
CA GLN A 771 -15.20 -50.06 -11.77
C GLN A 771 -16.21 -49.27 -12.61
N ILE A 772 -15.88 -48.03 -12.98
CA ILE A 772 -16.65 -47.29 -13.98
C ILE A 772 -16.33 -47.88 -15.36
N ARG A 773 -17.34 -48.37 -16.07
CA ARG A 773 -17.24 -48.86 -17.44
C ARG A 773 -17.33 -47.73 -18.47
N SER A 774 -18.20 -46.76 -18.21
CA SER A 774 -18.42 -45.62 -19.09
C SER A 774 -19.16 -44.49 -18.36
N GLY A 775 -19.13 -43.28 -18.95
CA GLY A 775 -19.95 -42.15 -18.50
C GLY A 775 -19.30 -41.20 -17.48
N GLN A 776 -18.01 -41.38 -17.15
CA GLN A 776 -17.29 -40.40 -16.31
C GLN A 776 -17.33 -39.01 -16.97
N ASN A 777 -17.43 -37.96 -16.17
CA ASN A 777 -17.65 -36.57 -16.60
C ASN A 777 -19.03 -36.31 -17.24
N THR A 778 -19.98 -37.25 -17.14
CA THR A 778 -21.38 -37.04 -17.55
C THR A 778 -22.33 -37.24 -16.37
N ASN A 779 -23.61 -36.85 -16.52
CA ASN A 779 -24.62 -37.01 -15.48
C ASN A 779 -25.07 -38.48 -15.28
N THR A 780 -24.48 -39.44 -15.99
CA THR A 780 -24.81 -40.87 -15.92
C THR A 780 -23.55 -41.73 -16.04
N ILE A 781 -23.39 -42.73 -15.17
CA ILE A 781 -22.32 -43.71 -15.26
C ILE A 781 -22.87 -45.13 -15.35
N THR A 782 -22.17 -45.98 -16.08
CA THR A 782 -22.34 -47.44 -16.00
C THR A 782 -21.14 -48.03 -15.27
N VAL A 783 -21.39 -48.88 -14.28
CA VAL A 783 -20.38 -49.45 -13.39
C VAL A 783 -20.46 -50.97 -13.36
N LEU A 784 -19.31 -51.63 -13.25
CA LEU A 784 -19.22 -53.02 -12.84
C LEU A 784 -19.20 -53.08 -11.31
N VAL A 785 -20.17 -53.81 -10.74
CA VAL A 785 -20.37 -53.92 -9.29
C VAL A 785 -19.30 -54.82 -8.66
N GLY A 786 -18.53 -54.29 -7.71
CA GLY A 786 -17.57 -55.03 -6.89
C GLY A 786 -18.18 -55.70 -5.65
N ALA A 787 -17.37 -56.40 -4.87
CA ALA A 787 -17.83 -57.09 -3.66
C ALA A 787 -17.93 -56.18 -2.43
N ASP A 788 -17.21 -55.06 -2.39
CA ASP A 788 -17.17 -54.20 -1.22
C ASP A 788 -18.44 -53.35 -1.11
N SER A 789 -18.85 -53.12 0.15
CA SER A 789 -19.92 -52.18 0.47
C SER A 789 -19.39 -50.75 0.52
N GLY A 790 -20.21 -49.78 0.13
CA GLY A 790 -19.86 -48.37 0.22
C GLY A 790 -20.86 -47.46 -0.46
N LYS A 791 -20.54 -46.17 -0.52
CA LYS A 791 -21.38 -45.16 -1.19
C LYS A 791 -20.86 -44.86 -2.58
N ILE A 792 -21.76 -44.50 -3.48
CA ILE A 792 -21.42 -43.83 -4.74
C ILE A 792 -21.71 -42.35 -4.56
N SER A 793 -20.77 -41.50 -4.95
CA SER A 793 -20.96 -40.04 -4.92
C SER A 793 -20.67 -39.41 -6.27
N VAL A 794 -21.32 -38.29 -6.56
CA VAL A 794 -21.03 -37.45 -7.72
C VAL A 794 -20.87 -36.01 -7.28
N LEU A 795 -19.74 -35.41 -7.69
CA LEU A 795 -19.40 -34.01 -7.49
C LEU A 795 -19.60 -33.27 -8.82
N VAL A 796 -20.36 -32.17 -8.82
CA VAL A 796 -20.56 -31.35 -10.02
C VAL A 796 -19.75 -30.06 -9.94
N SER A 797 -19.13 -29.67 -11.05
CA SER A 797 -18.34 -28.44 -11.14
C SER A 797 -18.40 -27.79 -12.52
N ASN A 798 -18.03 -26.52 -12.55
CA ASN A 798 -17.74 -25.77 -13.77
C ASN A 798 -16.50 -24.89 -13.54
N SER A 799 -16.17 -24.03 -14.51
CA SER A 799 -15.03 -23.11 -14.40
C SER A 799 -15.11 -22.12 -13.22
N CYS A 800 -16.30 -21.90 -12.64
CA CYS A 800 -16.51 -21.01 -11.50
C CYS A 800 -16.44 -21.72 -10.14
N GLY A 801 -16.33 -23.05 -10.14
CA GLY A 801 -16.13 -23.83 -8.92
C GLY A 801 -17.07 -25.02 -8.79
N ILE A 802 -17.12 -25.54 -7.57
CA ILE A 802 -17.86 -26.75 -7.21
C ILE A 802 -19.30 -26.37 -6.82
N GLY A 803 -20.29 -27.02 -7.44
CA GLY A 803 -21.71 -26.86 -7.11
C GLY A 803 -22.17 -27.71 -5.93
N GLY A 804 -21.33 -28.67 -5.53
CA GLY A 804 -21.53 -29.58 -4.40
C GLY A 804 -21.51 -31.04 -4.84
N SER A 805 -21.69 -31.94 -3.87
CA SER A 805 -21.79 -33.38 -4.10
C SER A 805 -23.07 -33.96 -3.51
N THR A 806 -23.51 -35.05 -4.12
CA THR A 806 -24.60 -35.90 -3.63
C THR A 806 -24.09 -37.33 -3.56
N GLU A 807 -24.63 -38.14 -2.65
CA GLU A 807 -24.22 -39.53 -2.46
C GLU A 807 -25.42 -40.43 -2.22
N THR A 808 -25.24 -41.72 -2.54
CA THR A 808 -26.21 -42.75 -2.16
C THR A 808 -26.11 -43.05 -0.67
N ASN A 809 -27.11 -43.76 -0.13
CA ASN A 809 -26.89 -44.55 1.08
C ASN A 809 -25.81 -45.62 0.83
N SER A 810 -25.27 -46.22 1.91
CA SER A 810 -24.32 -47.32 1.77
C SER A 810 -24.98 -48.49 1.05
N ILE A 811 -24.41 -48.90 -0.08
CA ILE A 811 -24.86 -50.02 -0.90
C ILE A 811 -24.07 -51.25 -0.47
N THR A 812 -24.77 -52.33 -0.14
CA THR A 812 -24.18 -53.65 0.10
C THR A 812 -24.54 -54.57 -1.07
N PRO A 813 -23.59 -54.85 -1.99
CA PRO A 813 -23.82 -55.77 -3.10
C PRO A 813 -24.25 -57.15 -2.62
N ASN A 814 -25.25 -57.72 -3.29
CA ASN A 814 -25.66 -59.08 -3.06
C ASN A 814 -24.69 -60.04 -3.76
N ALA A 815 -24.18 -61.01 -3.03
CA ALA A 815 -23.36 -62.07 -3.61
C ALA A 815 -24.18 -62.87 -4.63
N VAL A 816 -23.55 -63.22 -5.76
CA VAL A 816 -24.13 -64.19 -6.69
C VAL A 816 -24.02 -65.60 -6.09
N PRO A 817 -25.05 -66.46 -6.26
CA PRO A 817 -24.94 -67.87 -5.87
C PRO A 817 -23.75 -68.55 -6.56
N ALA A 818 -23.11 -69.49 -5.88
CA ALA A 818 -22.07 -70.31 -6.49
C ALA A 818 -22.63 -71.08 -7.70
N THR A 819 -21.82 -71.27 -8.74
CA THR A 819 -22.20 -72.05 -9.92
C THR A 819 -22.59 -73.46 -9.50
N PRO A 820 -23.82 -73.92 -9.79
CA PRO A 820 -24.23 -75.28 -9.48
C PRO A 820 -23.37 -76.32 -10.21
N VAL A 821 -23.35 -77.56 -9.73
CA VAL A 821 -22.66 -78.67 -10.42
C VAL A 821 -23.71 -79.70 -10.81
N ILE A 822 -23.92 -79.88 -12.12
CA ILE A 822 -24.89 -80.86 -12.64
C ILE A 822 -24.28 -82.26 -12.52
N THR A 823 -25.01 -83.15 -11.85
CA THR A 823 -24.70 -84.58 -11.75
C THR A 823 -25.72 -85.36 -12.57
N ASP A 824 -25.24 -86.21 -13.48
CA ASP A 824 -26.09 -87.15 -14.20
C ASP A 824 -26.46 -88.34 -13.31
N LYS A 825 -27.75 -88.50 -13.07
CA LYS A 825 -28.37 -89.64 -12.36
C LYS A 825 -29.25 -90.45 -13.30
N SER A 826 -29.06 -90.28 -14.60
CA SER A 826 -29.82 -90.97 -15.62
C SER A 826 -29.49 -92.46 -15.63
N GLY A 827 -30.51 -93.26 -15.87
CA GLY A 827 -30.39 -94.70 -15.92
C GLY A 827 -31.71 -95.35 -16.30
N PRO A 828 -31.71 -96.65 -16.62
CA PRO A 828 -32.90 -97.37 -17.05
C PRO A 828 -34.02 -97.36 -16.00
N CYS A 829 -33.68 -97.12 -14.72
CA CYS A 829 -34.64 -97.13 -13.60
C CYS A 829 -35.04 -95.73 -13.13
N THR A 830 -34.19 -94.73 -13.31
CA THR A 830 -34.40 -93.35 -12.86
C THR A 830 -34.97 -92.46 -13.95
N GLY A 831 -34.96 -92.92 -15.21
CA GLY A 831 -35.23 -92.08 -16.38
C GLY A 831 -34.05 -91.15 -16.65
N LEU A 832 -34.25 -90.13 -17.50
CA LEU A 832 -33.26 -89.05 -17.63
C LEU A 832 -33.44 -88.09 -16.45
N MET A 833 -32.48 -88.09 -15.53
CA MET A 833 -32.56 -87.37 -14.27
C MET A 833 -31.27 -86.64 -13.98
N TYR A 834 -31.37 -85.34 -13.77
CA TYR A 834 -30.23 -84.47 -13.51
C TYR A 834 -30.43 -83.75 -12.19
N THR A 835 -29.39 -83.71 -11.37
CA THR A 835 -29.45 -83.12 -10.03
C THR A 835 -28.30 -82.15 -9.84
N VAL A 836 -28.52 -81.11 -9.03
CA VAL A 836 -27.46 -80.28 -8.45
C VAL A 836 -27.47 -80.42 -6.94
N THR A 837 -26.30 -80.29 -6.33
CA THR A 837 -26.22 -80.06 -4.89
C THR A 837 -26.84 -78.69 -4.57
N GLU A 838 -27.60 -78.61 -3.49
CA GLU A 838 -28.19 -77.35 -3.04
C GLU A 838 -27.10 -76.30 -2.78
N VAL A 839 -27.19 -75.17 -3.47
CA VAL A 839 -26.34 -74.00 -3.31
C VAL A 839 -26.95 -73.10 -2.22
N PRO A 840 -26.24 -72.85 -1.09
CA PRO A 840 -26.75 -72.03 0.01
C PRO A 840 -27.23 -70.65 -0.44
N GLY A 841 -28.38 -70.22 0.09
CA GLY A 841 -28.97 -68.91 -0.23
C GLY A 841 -29.72 -68.83 -1.57
N THR A 842 -29.85 -69.95 -2.29
CA THR A 842 -30.61 -70.02 -3.55
C THR A 842 -32.09 -70.27 -3.29
N THR A 843 -32.95 -69.56 -4.00
CA THR A 843 -34.42 -69.69 -3.92
C THR A 843 -35.03 -70.37 -5.13
N ASN A 844 -34.33 -70.38 -6.27
CA ASN A 844 -34.82 -70.95 -7.52
C ASN A 844 -33.69 -71.52 -8.36
N TYR A 845 -33.94 -72.63 -9.05
CA TYR A 845 -33.05 -73.23 -10.05
C TYR A 845 -33.73 -73.25 -11.41
N ALA A 846 -33.31 -72.36 -12.31
CA ALA A 846 -33.82 -72.29 -13.67
C ALA A 846 -33.06 -73.28 -14.56
N TRP A 847 -33.69 -74.41 -14.85
CA TRP A 847 -33.15 -75.40 -15.77
C TRP A 847 -33.58 -75.11 -17.20
N THR A 848 -32.66 -75.33 -18.14
CA THR A 848 -32.95 -75.38 -19.57
C THR A 848 -32.45 -76.69 -20.15
N VAL A 849 -33.23 -77.26 -21.06
CA VAL A 849 -32.92 -78.52 -21.74
C VAL A 849 -32.79 -78.27 -23.24
N PRO A 850 -31.97 -79.05 -23.96
CA PRO A 850 -31.77 -78.87 -25.39
C PRO A 850 -33.02 -79.27 -26.19
N GLU A 851 -33.04 -78.91 -27.47
CA GLU A 851 -34.15 -79.25 -28.38
C GLU A 851 -34.42 -80.77 -28.43
N GLY A 852 -35.69 -81.15 -28.41
CA GLY A 852 -36.13 -82.55 -28.35
C GLY A 852 -36.17 -83.14 -26.92
N PHE A 853 -35.65 -82.43 -25.91
CA PHE A 853 -35.86 -82.77 -24.50
C PHE A 853 -36.98 -81.92 -23.90
N THR A 854 -37.73 -82.48 -22.95
CA THR A 854 -38.78 -81.78 -22.21
C THR A 854 -38.64 -82.05 -20.72
N ILE A 855 -38.58 -81.00 -19.90
CA ILE A 855 -38.63 -81.12 -18.44
C ILE A 855 -40.05 -81.55 -18.06
N THR A 856 -40.16 -82.71 -17.43
CA THR A 856 -41.45 -83.29 -17.02
C THR A 856 -41.78 -83.05 -15.56
N ALA A 857 -40.76 -82.81 -14.72
CA ALA A 857 -40.91 -82.44 -13.32
C ALA A 857 -39.65 -81.76 -12.79
N GLY A 858 -39.80 -80.94 -11.74
CA GLY A 858 -38.68 -80.43 -10.94
C GLY A 858 -38.08 -79.08 -11.37
N GLN A 859 -38.71 -78.37 -12.33
CA GLN A 859 -38.30 -76.99 -12.67
C GLN A 859 -38.37 -76.09 -11.43
N GLY A 860 -37.36 -75.23 -11.25
CA GLY A 860 -37.21 -74.39 -10.06
C GLY A 860 -36.54 -75.08 -8.86
N THR A 861 -36.28 -76.38 -8.91
CA THR A 861 -35.74 -77.18 -7.80
C THR A 861 -34.33 -77.75 -8.10
N THR A 862 -33.70 -78.39 -7.11
CA THR A 862 -32.36 -78.99 -7.25
C THR A 862 -32.30 -80.23 -8.13
N ALA A 863 -33.42 -80.74 -8.63
CA ALA A 863 -33.45 -81.91 -9.49
C ALA A 863 -34.52 -81.78 -10.58
N ILE A 864 -34.19 -82.17 -11.81
CA ILE A 864 -35.15 -82.28 -12.90
C ILE A 864 -35.25 -83.72 -13.40
N LYS A 865 -36.46 -84.11 -13.80
CA LYS A 865 -36.71 -85.26 -14.65
C LYS A 865 -37.06 -84.79 -16.04
N VAL A 866 -36.43 -85.39 -17.05
CA VAL A 866 -36.64 -85.02 -18.44
C VAL A 866 -37.06 -86.23 -19.26
N THR A 867 -37.71 -85.96 -20.38
CA THR A 867 -37.98 -86.94 -21.43
C THR A 867 -37.32 -86.45 -22.72
N ALA A 868 -36.94 -87.37 -23.59
CA ALA A 868 -36.48 -87.07 -24.94
C ALA A 868 -37.48 -87.64 -25.94
N ASP A 869 -37.76 -86.91 -27.02
CA ASP A 869 -38.66 -87.34 -28.10
C ASP A 869 -38.12 -88.56 -28.87
N ARG A 870 -36.79 -88.72 -28.90
CA ARG A 870 -36.07 -89.81 -29.57
C ARG A 870 -34.82 -90.22 -28.79
N LEU A 871 -34.42 -91.48 -28.96
CA LEU A 871 -33.25 -92.07 -28.28
C LEU A 871 -31.90 -91.60 -28.83
N ASP A 872 -31.84 -90.99 -30.02
CA ASP A 872 -30.61 -90.46 -30.61
C ASP A 872 -30.28 -89.01 -30.21
N ARG A 873 -31.12 -88.39 -29.37
CA ARG A 873 -30.94 -87.00 -28.93
C ARG A 873 -29.76 -86.85 -27.96
N ASN A 874 -28.96 -85.83 -28.21
CA ASN A 874 -27.95 -85.31 -27.31
C ASN A 874 -28.03 -83.78 -27.25
N GLY A 875 -27.49 -83.16 -26.20
CA GLY A 875 -27.38 -81.71 -26.13
C GLY A 875 -27.08 -81.18 -24.74
N THR A 876 -26.85 -79.87 -24.64
CA THR A 876 -26.45 -79.23 -23.39
C THR A 876 -27.65 -78.86 -22.53
N ILE A 877 -27.71 -79.40 -21.33
CA ILE A 877 -28.57 -78.94 -20.24
C ILE A 877 -27.83 -77.84 -19.50
N THR A 878 -28.56 -76.77 -19.12
CA THR A 878 -28.01 -75.74 -18.24
C THR A 878 -28.89 -75.53 -17.02
N VAL A 879 -28.26 -75.05 -15.94
CA VAL A 879 -28.99 -74.60 -14.74
C VAL A 879 -28.36 -73.35 -14.17
N ILE A 880 -29.22 -72.40 -13.81
CA ILE A 880 -28.87 -71.14 -13.15
C ILE A 880 -29.54 -71.12 -11.79
N ALA A 881 -28.76 -70.87 -10.73
CA ALA A 881 -29.26 -70.66 -9.37
C ALA A 881 -29.51 -69.16 -9.14
N THR A 882 -30.68 -68.81 -8.60
CA THR A 882 -31.04 -67.41 -8.27
C THR A 882 -31.41 -67.28 -6.79
N ASN A 883 -30.85 -66.28 -6.11
CA ASN A 883 -31.15 -65.97 -4.70
C ASN A 883 -32.38 -65.05 -4.52
N THR A 884 -32.75 -64.78 -3.26
CA THR A 884 -33.85 -63.87 -2.89
C THR A 884 -33.69 -62.45 -3.42
N ALA A 885 -32.46 -61.99 -3.63
CA ALA A 885 -32.15 -60.66 -4.16
C ALA A 885 -32.23 -60.59 -5.71
N GLY A 886 -32.53 -61.71 -6.38
CA GLY A 886 -32.59 -61.79 -7.84
C GLY A 886 -31.23 -61.98 -8.52
N CYS A 887 -30.14 -62.18 -7.77
CA CYS A 887 -28.82 -62.42 -8.34
C CYS A 887 -28.68 -63.85 -8.81
N SER A 888 -28.22 -64.02 -10.04
CA SER A 888 -28.10 -65.32 -10.71
C SER A 888 -26.64 -65.77 -10.79
N SER A 889 -26.41 -67.07 -10.59
CA SER A 889 -25.12 -67.70 -10.83
C SER A 889 -24.76 -67.68 -12.31
N ILE A 890 -23.50 -67.99 -12.62
CA ILE A 890 -23.14 -68.43 -13.96
C ILE A 890 -23.92 -69.73 -14.26
N ALA A 891 -24.31 -69.92 -15.52
CA ALA A 891 -24.99 -71.15 -15.94
C ALA A 891 -24.03 -72.34 -15.84
N ALA A 892 -24.39 -73.33 -15.04
CA ALA A 892 -23.75 -74.63 -15.07
C ALA A 892 -24.20 -75.38 -16.33
N THR A 893 -23.33 -76.18 -16.93
CA THR A 893 -23.62 -76.89 -18.18
C THR A 893 -23.27 -78.37 -18.10
N PHE A 894 -24.06 -79.23 -18.76
CA PHE A 894 -23.81 -80.67 -18.86
C PHE A 894 -24.35 -81.21 -20.19
N ASN A 895 -23.62 -82.10 -20.85
CA ASN A 895 -24.07 -82.71 -22.10
C ASN A 895 -24.89 -83.97 -21.82
N ALA A 896 -26.20 -83.87 -21.96
CA ALA A 896 -27.14 -84.95 -21.81
C ALA A 896 -27.16 -85.88 -23.03
N ASP A 897 -27.29 -87.18 -22.77
CA ASP A 897 -27.49 -88.24 -23.76
C ASP A 897 -28.79 -88.98 -23.46
N ALA A 898 -29.75 -88.95 -24.39
CA ALA A 898 -31.04 -89.63 -24.23
C ALA A 898 -30.88 -91.16 -24.07
N LYS A 899 -29.79 -91.74 -24.59
CA LYS A 899 -29.50 -93.18 -24.43
C LYS A 899 -29.16 -93.55 -22.99
N ALA A 900 -28.81 -92.61 -22.11
CA ALA A 900 -28.48 -92.93 -20.72
C ALA A 900 -29.65 -93.63 -19.99
N ALA A 901 -30.89 -93.32 -20.34
CA ALA A 901 -32.09 -93.95 -19.78
C ALA A 901 -32.63 -95.15 -20.59
N ASP A 902 -31.98 -95.54 -21.69
CA ASP A 902 -32.44 -96.67 -22.51
C ASP A 902 -32.28 -98.00 -21.75
N ALA A 903 -33.43 -98.63 -21.50
CA ALA A 903 -33.58 -99.88 -20.77
C ALA A 903 -33.74 -101.10 -21.70
N ASN A 904 -33.79 -100.90 -23.01
CA ASN A 904 -33.93 -101.99 -23.96
C ASN A 904 -32.60 -102.74 -24.09
N LEU A 905 -32.63 -104.05 -23.89
CA LEU A 905 -31.51 -104.93 -24.16
C LEU A 905 -31.61 -105.43 -25.60
N THR A 906 -30.59 -105.15 -26.40
CA THR A 906 -30.49 -105.67 -27.76
C THR A 906 -29.52 -106.85 -27.76
N PHE A 907 -29.98 -107.97 -28.33
CA PHE A 907 -29.23 -109.21 -28.37
C PHE A 907 -28.81 -109.47 -29.83
N PRO A 908 -27.52 -109.35 -30.17
CA PRO A 908 -27.05 -109.81 -31.47
C PRO A 908 -27.32 -111.31 -31.60
N THR A 909 -27.80 -111.75 -32.76
CA THR A 909 -28.01 -113.19 -33.04
C THR A 909 -26.77 -113.84 -33.65
N ALA A 910 -25.74 -113.07 -34.00
CA ALA A 910 -24.44 -113.55 -34.48
C ALA A 910 -23.32 -112.63 -33.99
N PHE A 911 -22.12 -113.18 -33.80
CA PHE A 911 -20.87 -112.42 -33.65
C PHE A 911 -19.71 -113.20 -34.26
N THR A 912 -18.62 -112.51 -34.61
CA THR A 912 -17.52 -113.04 -35.43
C THR A 912 -16.18 -113.03 -34.69
N PRO A 913 -15.95 -113.92 -33.71
CA PRO A 913 -14.67 -113.97 -32.99
C PRO A 913 -13.59 -114.63 -33.87
N ASN A 914 -12.95 -113.84 -34.74
CA ASN A 914 -11.94 -114.28 -35.71
C ASN A 914 -10.55 -113.63 -35.52
N GLY A 915 -10.39 -112.75 -34.52
CA GLY A 915 -9.11 -112.11 -34.18
C GLY A 915 -8.82 -110.83 -34.95
N ASP A 916 -9.83 -110.18 -35.55
CA ASP A 916 -9.73 -108.90 -36.26
C ASP A 916 -10.03 -107.66 -35.39
N ASP A 917 -10.24 -107.89 -34.08
CA ASP A 917 -10.60 -106.91 -33.05
C ASP A 917 -12.00 -106.29 -33.24
N LYS A 918 -12.84 -106.84 -34.12
CA LYS A 918 -14.24 -106.43 -34.32
C LYS A 918 -15.18 -107.58 -33.98
N ASN A 919 -16.22 -107.29 -33.19
CA ASN A 919 -17.20 -108.29 -32.75
C ASN A 919 -16.56 -109.53 -32.11
N GLU A 920 -15.44 -109.35 -31.39
CA GLU A 920 -14.69 -110.44 -30.72
C GLU A 920 -15.43 -111.03 -29.53
N SER A 921 -16.27 -110.22 -28.90
CA SER A 921 -17.14 -110.66 -27.82
C SER A 921 -18.59 -110.52 -28.26
N TRP A 922 -19.44 -111.39 -27.73
CA TRP A 922 -20.87 -111.17 -27.83
C TRP A 922 -21.28 -110.02 -26.89
N ILE A 923 -21.73 -108.91 -27.47
CA ILE A 923 -22.11 -107.71 -26.73
C ILE A 923 -23.63 -107.63 -26.69
N VAL A 924 -24.22 -107.80 -25.52
CA VAL A 924 -25.62 -107.43 -25.29
C VAL A 924 -25.64 -105.94 -24.98
N GLU A 925 -26.18 -105.14 -25.89
CA GLU A 925 -26.23 -103.68 -25.71
C GLU A 925 -27.07 -103.34 -24.47
N ASN A 926 -26.66 -102.28 -23.76
CA ASN A 926 -27.27 -101.80 -22.52
C ASN A 926 -27.22 -102.77 -21.32
N LEU A 927 -26.66 -103.98 -21.45
CA LEU A 927 -26.63 -104.95 -20.36
C LEU A 927 -25.83 -104.46 -19.14
N THR A 928 -24.75 -103.73 -19.36
CA THR A 928 -23.91 -103.17 -18.29
C THR A 928 -24.64 -102.16 -17.41
N LYS A 929 -25.76 -101.60 -17.88
CA LYS A 929 -26.65 -100.73 -17.08
C LYS A 929 -27.48 -101.51 -16.03
N PHE A 930 -27.49 -102.84 -16.12
CA PHE A 930 -28.14 -103.74 -15.18
C PHE A 930 -27.07 -104.59 -14.48
N PRO A 931 -26.49 -104.13 -13.35
CA PRO A 931 -25.36 -104.80 -12.70
C PRO A 931 -25.72 -106.19 -12.15
N ASP A 932 -26.99 -106.41 -11.80
CA ASP A 932 -27.54 -107.72 -11.43
C ASP A 932 -28.00 -108.48 -12.68
N ASN A 933 -27.04 -109.01 -13.44
CA ASN A 933 -27.30 -109.91 -14.55
C ASN A 933 -26.49 -111.22 -14.46
N GLU A 934 -27.01 -112.31 -15.01
CA GLU A 934 -26.31 -113.60 -15.08
C GLU A 934 -26.61 -114.26 -16.43
N ILE A 935 -25.56 -114.58 -17.19
CA ILE A 935 -25.67 -115.28 -18.47
C ILE A 935 -25.28 -116.74 -18.30
N GLN A 936 -26.02 -117.61 -18.99
CA GLN A 936 -25.66 -119.00 -19.22
C GLN A 936 -25.76 -119.27 -20.72
N ILE A 937 -24.79 -120.00 -21.29
CA ILE A 937 -24.74 -120.36 -22.71
C ILE A 937 -24.59 -121.87 -22.83
N LEU A 938 -25.38 -122.44 -23.72
CA LEU A 938 -25.56 -123.87 -23.94
C LEU A 938 -25.24 -124.20 -25.41
N ASN A 939 -24.68 -125.37 -25.68
CA ASN A 939 -24.54 -125.88 -27.04
C ASN A 939 -25.85 -126.54 -27.54
N ARG A 940 -25.87 -127.03 -28.80
CA ARG A 940 -27.05 -127.66 -29.42
C ARG A 940 -27.59 -128.91 -28.72
N TRP A 941 -26.80 -129.51 -27.83
CA TRP A 941 -27.20 -130.69 -27.05
C TRP A 941 -27.69 -130.32 -25.64
N GLY A 942 -27.74 -129.03 -25.30
CA GLY A 942 -28.15 -128.54 -23.98
C GLY A 942 -27.05 -128.50 -22.93
N ASN A 943 -25.79 -128.80 -23.29
CA ASN A 943 -24.67 -128.72 -22.34
C ASN A 943 -24.19 -127.28 -22.19
N GLU A 944 -23.93 -126.84 -20.95
CA GLU A 944 -23.36 -125.53 -20.64
C GLU A 944 -21.92 -125.40 -21.15
N VAL A 945 -21.66 -124.31 -21.87
CA VAL A 945 -20.35 -123.96 -22.43
C VAL A 945 -19.80 -122.65 -21.86
N PHE A 946 -20.66 -121.82 -21.25
CA PHE A 946 -20.25 -120.59 -20.57
C PHE A 946 -21.29 -120.15 -19.55
N ARG A 947 -20.84 -119.57 -18.44
CA ARG A 947 -21.68 -118.90 -17.46
C ARG A 947 -20.91 -117.74 -16.83
N ALA A 948 -21.59 -116.61 -16.64
CA ALA A 948 -21.03 -115.50 -15.87
C ALA A 948 -22.13 -114.76 -15.10
N ARG A 949 -21.85 -114.47 -13.83
CA ARG A 949 -22.60 -113.46 -13.06
C ARG A 949 -21.96 -112.09 -13.29
N ASN A 950 -22.80 -111.07 -13.28
CA ASN A 950 -22.46 -109.71 -13.69
C ASN A 950 -21.70 -109.71 -15.02
N TYR A 951 -22.33 -110.26 -16.06
CA TYR A 951 -21.69 -110.41 -17.36
C TYR A 951 -21.40 -109.03 -17.98
N GLN A 952 -20.13 -108.80 -18.32
CA GLN A 952 -19.61 -107.54 -18.84
C GLN A 952 -19.34 -107.61 -20.35
N ASN A 953 -20.21 -108.31 -21.11
CA ASN A 953 -20.08 -108.44 -22.57
C ASN A 953 -18.71 -108.97 -23.03
N ASN A 954 -18.17 -109.93 -22.30
CA ASN A 954 -16.79 -110.40 -22.45
C ASN A 954 -16.67 -111.87 -22.91
N TRP A 955 -17.76 -112.46 -23.41
CA TRP A 955 -17.73 -113.85 -23.91
C TRP A 955 -17.29 -113.89 -25.36
N ARG A 956 -16.18 -114.59 -25.63
CA ARG A 956 -15.54 -114.67 -26.94
C ARG A 956 -15.72 -116.01 -27.67
N ALA A 957 -16.52 -116.94 -27.10
CA ALA A 957 -16.66 -118.31 -27.61
C ALA A 957 -15.32 -119.05 -27.88
N THR A 958 -14.28 -118.76 -27.08
CA THR A 958 -12.95 -119.37 -27.21
C THR A 958 -13.02 -120.89 -27.08
N GLY A 959 -12.40 -121.63 -28.01
CA GLY A 959 -12.36 -123.10 -27.98
C GLY A 959 -13.65 -123.81 -28.40
N LEU A 960 -14.69 -123.05 -28.77
CA LEU A 960 -15.95 -123.58 -29.28
C LEU A 960 -15.93 -123.66 -30.82
N GLY A 961 -16.70 -124.55 -31.44
CA GLY A 961 -16.84 -124.63 -32.90
C GLY A 961 -17.78 -123.57 -33.44
N GLU A 962 -17.71 -123.29 -34.75
CA GLU A 962 -18.76 -122.52 -35.42
C GLU A 962 -20.10 -123.24 -35.29
N GLY A 963 -21.15 -122.46 -35.06
CA GLY A 963 -22.48 -123.02 -34.90
C GLY A 963 -23.40 -122.19 -34.02
N THR A 964 -24.61 -122.70 -33.84
CA THR A 964 -25.64 -122.03 -33.04
C THR A 964 -25.57 -122.52 -31.60
N TYR A 965 -25.39 -121.56 -30.69
CA TYR A 965 -25.46 -121.72 -29.24
C TYR A 965 -26.74 -121.09 -28.73
N PHE A 966 -27.22 -121.54 -27.58
CA PHE A 966 -28.43 -121.01 -26.95
C PHE A 966 -28.05 -120.30 -25.67
N TYR A 967 -28.66 -119.16 -25.39
CA TYR A 967 -28.40 -118.42 -24.17
C TYR A 967 -29.63 -118.30 -23.28
N VAL A 968 -29.38 -118.24 -21.98
CA VAL A 968 -30.35 -117.86 -20.95
C VAL A 968 -29.71 -116.72 -20.17
N LEU A 969 -30.16 -115.49 -20.41
CA LEU A 969 -29.75 -114.31 -19.65
C LEU A 969 -30.81 -113.97 -18.61
N ARG A 970 -30.41 -113.94 -17.35
CA ARG A 970 -31.21 -113.45 -16.24
C ARG A 970 -30.82 -112.00 -15.96
N VAL A 971 -31.76 -111.08 -15.98
CA VAL A 971 -31.51 -109.66 -15.64
C VAL A 971 -32.54 -109.21 -14.62
N LYS A 972 -32.08 -108.61 -13.52
CA LYS A 972 -32.96 -107.93 -12.58
C LYS A 972 -33.33 -106.55 -13.13
N LEU A 973 -34.60 -106.35 -13.43
CA LEU A 973 -35.13 -105.10 -13.93
C LEU A 973 -35.42 -104.10 -12.80
N CYS A 974 -35.76 -102.87 -13.18
CA CYS A 974 -35.96 -101.73 -12.28
C CYS A 974 -37.13 -101.86 -11.31
N ASP A 975 -38.10 -102.72 -11.62
CA ASP A 975 -39.23 -103.08 -10.74
C ASP A 975 -38.84 -104.14 -9.70
N GLY A 976 -37.57 -104.55 -9.65
CA GLY A 976 -37.04 -105.60 -8.79
C GLY A 976 -37.31 -107.00 -9.32
N ASN A 977 -38.10 -107.15 -10.38
CA ASN A 977 -38.41 -108.44 -10.98
C ASN A 977 -37.24 -108.96 -11.81
N THR A 978 -37.06 -110.27 -11.76
CA THR A 978 -36.05 -110.94 -12.57
C THR A 978 -36.66 -111.38 -13.90
N LYS A 979 -36.19 -110.81 -15.01
CA LYS A 979 -36.59 -111.22 -16.35
C LYS A 979 -35.58 -112.18 -16.95
N LEU A 980 -36.07 -113.25 -17.56
CA LEU A 980 -35.28 -114.22 -18.29
C LEU A 980 -35.41 -113.95 -19.79
N TYR A 981 -34.28 -113.71 -20.44
CA TYR A 981 -34.17 -113.65 -21.88
C TYR A 981 -33.57 -114.97 -22.36
N ARG A 982 -34.19 -115.54 -23.39
CA ARG A 982 -33.72 -116.77 -24.03
C ARG A 982 -33.62 -116.53 -25.52
N GLY A 983 -32.61 -117.10 -26.14
CA GLY A 983 -32.43 -116.99 -27.56
C GLY A 983 -31.29 -117.86 -28.03
N TYR A 984 -30.87 -117.60 -29.26
CA TYR A 984 -29.71 -118.24 -29.84
C TYR A 984 -28.70 -117.19 -30.27
N ILE A 985 -27.45 -117.61 -30.32
CA ILE A 985 -26.32 -116.84 -30.79
C ILE A 985 -25.48 -117.74 -31.69
N THR A 986 -25.31 -117.32 -32.93
CA THR A 986 -24.48 -118.01 -33.91
C THR A 986 -23.05 -117.48 -33.83
N VAL A 987 -22.12 -118.37 -33.56
CA VAL A 987 -20.68 -118.09 -33.66
C VAL A 987 -20.28 -118.37 -35.10
N VAL A 988 -19.80 -117.34 -35.80
CA VAL A 988 -19.28 -117.39 -37.17
C VAL A 988 -17.80 -117.04 -37.09
N ARG A 989 -16.90 -117.70 -37.80
CA ARG A 989 -15.47 -117.32 -37.80
C ARG A 989 -14.99 -116.96 -39.20
#